data_AF-A0A7S9RD70-F1
#
_entry.id   AF-A0A7S9RD70-F1
#
_cell.length_a   1.000
_cell.length_b   1.000
_cell.length_c   1.000
_cell.angle_alpha   90.00
_cell.angle_beta   90.00
_cell.angle_gamma   90.00
#
_symmetry.space_group_name_H-M   'P 1'
#
loop_
_entity.id
_entity.type
_entity.pdbx_description
1 polymer ?
#
loop_
_entity_poly.entity_id
_entity_poly.type
_entity_poly.pdbx_seq_one_letter_code
_entity_poly.pdbx_strand_id
1 'polypeptide(L)'
;MNTQKNLTNKEMVNKIKDYADIADVAYAFFEHIDENEIWSFSDKFHNERILKKPNPRWDYADYTYYGHTLEKISQKAKENGRQIGQPTAYALCVEARFMQDLTIKLPSKSEILATQDKNNVLIDKKEEKPEYRKISNNIKNFIYVDEDTKLQTIFYSVKNLSKRTKNFTSRFKLLKHQKNDILGFSATLFEDTKDNNKKILTFRGTEITPEDLIADIELTTNEIPTQVNSLMNFFLDNVIPILKEGEKINICGHSLGGYLTQICAFTFAEYIDEIYTFNSPGILTDYMTTRVGFTHVDATARSIKEGILYLFNKKNIPYYEKLKENLILADKDHTYLPAPLNVNNIYHMKTDNDSLAFNNKLYENAIQDLGVDINGNEVLINIGNVDAILNTNVSVSSHFLTYTAATLYFFSYLLEQKDNDEKTKNVSLKGTLLYLNEFMEQNYKLIFDLDANLSMQYNSVNFNMDNKATISPITYNKNKNWLLLILLNNIKHDLDIRTDHYLKDEQEALIIEDIFKLSDEKRYTKIISKDEVEKFKESGCEKIEDKRAMHKCRTYKVVDESSSDVTTTKADASKLYTYTSNFTRSLSSQDEKAYFMKKSEQTYSLLFDNSTQSGSINLYDVKDRGEIKFGFLSASSSVYVDKDKESLAIFTKDKDIVDIEKIYEKIRDKFGVENPENYKVDLFLNATLLKGANEAKDYKFGFTNFKDEKEHDLFENKEDQKPFYYFSPRDDESSKGSLDITNKNTSIRVLGYDIDRGSLDVKLKRANNDEKKEKQAQDREAVNHQSMPLGAVATNFTAHPVIEDDIITCPHGGQVVLKSKAGRSITSNGIPLILGQDFLGSPIVGCSANSPCTCVAHVPKSALSAKRVNDNHALMQDLVHHCLSDKGCALSIAKKSNLLTFEGVKYVDANGNEVAPKEVQITQNPRLRFFMKSAASQRDNMHVAIYSINGTEYKEPNGADEIVLKESDARDVSDKALLKLFNENFKTTSQRKYEFKEYSLKYGADVFRLNFIKPEYKSKHGINGYYERLSEYENDVRNLIFLTPNQTKDITIKIAKGLDAKIEKDAEITDVVVLQGL
;
A
#
# COMPACT_ATOMS: atom_id res chain seq x y z
N MET A 1 -17.12 -26.71 -27.66
CA MET A 1 -18.24 -27.65 -27.57
C MET A 1 -19.45 -26.85 -27.13
N ASN A 2 -20.42 -26.68 -28.03
CA ASN A 2 -21.73 -26.14 -27.69
C ASN A 2 -22.48 -27.20 -26.91
N THR A 3 -23.03 -26.83 -25.76
CA THR A 3 -23.89 -27.69 -24.94
C THR A 3 -25.05 -28.22 -25.80
N GLN A 4 -25.56 -29.44 -25.52
CA GLN A 4 -26.70 -30.01 -26.26
C GLN A 4 -27.95 -29.11 -26.27
N LYS A 5 -28.02 -28.15 -25.33
CA LYS A 5 -29.14 -27.24 -25.12
C LYS A 5 -28.97 -25.87 -25.78
N ASN A 6 -27.97 -25.69 -26.66
CA ASN A 6 -27.65 -24.41 -27.32
C ASN A 6 -27.41 -23.23 -26.36
N LEU A 7 -26.98 -23.51 -25.12
CA LEU A 7 -26.60 -22.45 -24.18
C LEU A 7 -25.29 -21.83 -24.64
N THR A 8 -25.23 -20.51 -24.61
CA THR A 8 -23.98 -19.74 -24.71
C THR A 8 -23.07 -20.07 -23.52
N ASN A 9 -21.77 -19.82 -23.65
CA ASN A 9 -20.82 -20.06 -22.56
C ASN A 9 -21.16 -19.22 -21.32
N LYS A 10 -21.62 -17.98 -21.51
CA LYS A 10 -22.13 -17.13 -20.42
C LYS A 10 -23.32 -17.74 -19.69
N GLU A 11 -24.33 -18.22 -20.43
CA GLU A 11 -25.48 -18.90 -19.81
C GLU A 11 -25.05 -20.14 -19.05
N MET A 12 -24.08 -20.89 -19.57
CA MET A 12 -23.57 -22.09 -18.92
C MET A 12 -22.77 -21.78 -17.65
N VAL A 13 -21.92 -20.74 -17.64
CA VAL A 13 -21.22 -20.26 -16.43
C VAL A 13 -22.23 -19.79 -15.38
N ASN A 14 -23.26 -19.05 -15.79
CA ASN A 14 -24.36 -18.64 -14.89
C ASN A 14 -25.10 -19.85 -14.32
N LYS A 15 -25.35 -20.87 -15.14
CA LYS A 15 -25.98 -22.11 -14.70
C LYS A 15 -25.11 -22.83 -13.67
N ILE A 16 -23.80 -23.01 -13.96
CA ILE A 16 -22.86 -23.63 -13.01
C ILE A 16 -22.83 -22.87 -11.68
N LYS A 17 -22.83 -21.53 -11.71
CA LYS A 17 -22.96 -20.69 -10.51
C LYS A 17 -24.24 -20.97 -9.73
N ASP A 18 -25.39 -21.05 -10.40
CA ASP A 18 -26.67 -21.36 -9.75
C ASP A 18 -26.64 -22.76 -9.11
N TYR A 19 -26.05 -23.76 -9.76
CA TYR A 19 -25.89 -25.10 -9.19
C TYR A 19 -24.90 -25.14 -8.01
N ALA A 20 -23.90 -24.25 -7.99
CA ALA A 20 -23.03 -24.08 -6.84
C ALA A 20 -23.83 -23.54 -5.63
N ASP A 21 -24.72 -22.57 -5.84
CA ASP A 21 -25.63 -22.09 -4.80
C ASP A 21 -26.58 -23.20 -4.31
N ILE A 22 -27.13 -24.02 -5.20
CA ILE A 22 -28.01 -25.14 -4.82
C ILE A 22 -27.24 -26.18 -3.99
N ALA A 23 -26.02 -26.52 -4.40
CA ALA A 23 -25.16 -27.44 -3.66
C ALA A 23 -24.75 -26.87 -2.29
N ASP A 24 -24.53 -25.55 -2.19
CA ASP A 24 -24.21 -24.85 -0.94
C ASP A 24 -25.43 -24.85 0.02
N VAL A 25 -26.61 -24.55 -0.52
CA VAL A 25 -27.87 -24.57 0.23
C VAL A 25 -28.31 -25.97 0.66
N ALA A 26 -27.77 -27.04 0.06
CA ALA A 26 -28.02 -28.42 0.51
C ALA A 26 -27.61 -28.65 1.98
N TYR A 27 -26.73 -27.81 2.53
CA TYR A 27 -26.30 -27.81 3.93
C TYR A 27 -27.21 -26.99 4.87
N ALA A 28 -28.26 -26.33 4.36
CA ALA A 28 -29.20 -25.57 5.19
C ALA A 28 -30.16 -26.50 5.96
N PHE A 29 -30.48 -26.12 7.19
CA PHE A 29 -31.37 -26.87 8.09
C PHE A 29 -32.85 -26.51 7.84
N PHE A 30 -33.46 -27.10 6.81
CA PHE A 30 -34.83 -26.80 6.40
C PHE A 30 -35.93 -27.42 7.27
N GLU A 31 -35.59 -28.34 8.16
CA GLU A 31 -36.54 -28.88 9.15
C GLU A 31 -37.17 -27.78 10.01
N HIS A 32 -36.49 -26.64 10.19
CA HIS A 32 -36.98 -25.49 10.95
C HIS A 32 -38.12 -24.71 10.26
N ILE A 33 -38.42 -25.01 8.99
CA ILE A 33 -39.63 -24.50 8.32
C ILE A 33 -40.87 -25.17 8.90
N ASP A 34 -40.73 -26.44 9.33
CA ASP A 34 -41.83 -27.31 9.74
C ASP A 34 -41.89 -27.52 11.26
N GLU A 35 -40.72 -27.69 11.87
CA GLU A 35 -40.54 -28.13 13.25
C GLU A 35 -40.18 -26.93 14.16
N ASN A 36 -40.92 -26.83 15.27
CA ASN A 36 -40.55 -25.98 16.40
C ASN A 36 -39.70 -26.80 17.40
N GLU A 37 -38.72 -26.17 18.06
CA GLU A 37 -37.93 -26.81 19.13
C GLU A 37 -38.76 -26.94 20.40
N ILE A 38 -38.90 -28.16 20.90
CA ILE A 38 -39.68 -28.47 22.10
C ILE A 38 -38.80 -28.32 23.35
N TRP A 39 -39.39 -27.86 24.45
CA TRP A 39 -38.74 -27.80 25.77
C TRP A 39 -38.13 -29.14 26.20
N SER A 40 -37.06 -29.07 27.00
CA SER A 40 -36.59 -30.21 27.78
C SER A 40 -37.71 -30.73 28.69
N PHE A 41 -37.64 -31.98 29.13
CA PHE A 41 -38.65 -32.56 30.03
C PHE A 41 -38.83 -31.73 31.33
N SER A 42 -37.75 -31.15 31.85
CA SER A 42 -37.76 -30.29 33.03
C SER A 42 -38.47 -28.95 32.78
N ASP A 43 -38.18 -28.30 31.65
CA ASP A 43 -38.79 -27.02 31.31
C ASP A 43 -40.27 -27.17 30.93
N LYS A 44 -40.62 -28.29 30.28
CA LYS A 44 -41.99 -28.67 29.96
C LYS A 44 -42.83 -28.82 31.24
N PHE A 45 -42.28 -29.46 32.28
CA PHE A 45 -42.96 -29.59 33.57
C PHE A 45 -43.25 -28.23 34.24
N HIS A 46 -42.28 -27.31 34.21
CA HIS A 46 -42.46 -25.96 34.75
C HIS A 46 -43.53 -25.17 33.99
N ASN A 47 -43.46 -25.16 32.65
CA ASN A 47 -44.37 -24.39 31.79
C ASN A 47 -45.80 -24.93 31.78
N GLU A 48 -45.98 -26.26 31.82
CA GLU A 48 -47.31 -26.88 31.84
C GLU A 48 -48.00 -26.75 33.21
N ARG A 49 -47.27 -26.87 34.32
CA ARG A 49 -47.87 -26.84 35.66
C ARG A 49 -47.96 -25.44 36.28
N ILE A 50 -47.02 -24.54 36.00
CA ILE A 50 -46.96 -23.20 36.61
C ILE A 50 -47.55 -22.16 35.67
N LEU A 51 -47.06 -22.08 34.43
CA LEU A 51 -47.49 -21.05 33.46
C LEU A 51 -48.73 -21.42 32.65
N LYS A 52 -49.16 -22.68 32.68
CA LYS A 52 -50.33 -23.23 31.97
C LYS A 52 -50.36 -22.95 30.45
N LYS A 53 -49.19 -22.71 29.84
CA LYS A 53 -49.03 -22.52 28.39
C LYS A 53 -47.70 -23.15 27.94
N PRO A 54 -47.72 -24.31 27.29
CA PRO A 54 -46.51 -24.90 26.73
C PRO A 54 -46.28 -24.34 25.31
N ASN A 55 -45.68 -23.15 25.21
CA ASN A 55 -45.15 -22.68 23.93
C ASN A 55 -43.78 -23.33 23.70
N PRO A 56 -43.41 -23.82 22.50
CA PRO A 56 -42.07 -24.31 22.21
C PRO A 56 -40.94 -23.31 22.55
N ARG A 57 -39.69 -23.80 22.71
CA ARG A 57 -38.50 -22.92 22.87
C ARG A 57 -38.19 -22.17 21.58
N TRP A 58 -38.76 -22.56 20.45
CA TRP A 58 -38.55 -21.96 19.15
C TRP A 58 -39.86 -21.96 18.36
N ASP A 59 -40.48 -20.79 18.20
CA ASP A 59 -41.80 -20.64 17.56
C ASP A 59 -41.70 -19.89 16.24
N TYR A 60 -40.95 -20.44 15.29
CA TYR A 60 -40.69 -19.75 14.02
C TYR A 60 -40.88 -20.61 12.77
N ALA A 61 -41.36 -21.85 12.89
CA ALA A 61 -41.90 -22.56 11.73
C ALA A 61 -43.04 -21.75 11.09
N ASP A 62 -43.13 -21.75 9.77
CA ASP A 62 -44.17 -20.99 9.06
C ASP A 62 -44.74 -21.69 7.82
N TYR A 63 -44.34 -22.94 7.54
CA TYR A 63 -44.81 -23.71 6.39
C TYR A 63 -44.77 -22.92 5.07
N THR A 64 -43.78 -22.04 4.91
CA THR A 64 -43.56 -21.25 3.70
C THR A 64 -42.28 -21.70 3.03
N TYR A 65 -42.41 -22.24 1.81
CA TYR A 65 -41.33 -22.92 1.08
C TYR A 65 -40.87 -22.16 -0.18
N TYR A 66 -41.29 -20.90 -0.32
CA TYR A 66 -40.96 -20.05 -1.47
C TYR A 66 -41.05 -18.56 -1.10
N GLY A 67 -40.14 -17.77 -1.67
CA GLY A 67 -40.01 -16.34 -1.38
C GLY A 67 -39.25 -16.08 -0.08
N HIS A 68 -38.89 -14.82 0.13
CA HIS A 68 -38.13 -14.37 1.31
C HIS A 68 -38.95 -13.56 2.30
N THR A 69 -40.16 -13.16 1.92
CA THR A 69 -41.07 -12.36 2.77
C THR A 69 -42.37 -13.13 2.97
N LEU A 70 -42.89 -13.14 4.20
CA LEU A 70 -44.23 -13.65 4.46
C LEU A 70 -45.27 -12.71 3.85
N GLU A 71 -45.77 -13.05 2.67
CA GLU A 71 -46.87 -12.33 2.02
C GLU A 71 -48.24 -12.79 2.51
N LYS A 72 -48.32 -14.02 3.02
CA LYS A 72 -49.54 -14.64 3.55
C LYS A 72 -49.20 -15.39 4.83
N ILE A 73 -50.16 -15.48 5.74
CA ILE A 73 -50.01 -16.19 7.00
C ILE A 73 -50.56 -17.61 6.86
N SER A 74 -49.67 -18.61 6.91
CA SER A 74 -50.05 -20.01 7.03
C SER A 74 -50.64 -20.32 8.41
N GLN A 75 -51.24 -21.49 8.57
CA GLN A 75 -51.72 -21.94 9.88
C GLN A 75 -50.56 -21.97 10.91
N LYS A 76 -49.42 -22.54 10.53
CA LYS A 76 -48.26 -22.64 11.42
C LYS A 76 -47.69 -21.26 11.78
N ALA A 77 -47.60 -20.37 10.80
CA ALA A 77 -47.18 -18.99 11.01
C ALA A 77 -48.12 -18.26 12.00
N LYS A 78 -49.44 -18.50 11.89
CA LYS A 78 -50.45 -17.95 12.80
C LYS A 78 -50.30 -18.49 14.22
N GLU A 79 -50.12 -19.80 14.38
CA GLU A 79 -49.88 -20.47 15.67
C GLU A 79 -48.65 -19.90 16.37
N ASN A 80 -47.62 -19.61 15.58
CA ASN A 80 -46.34 -19.06 16.02
C ASN A 80 -46.31 -17.51 16.12
N GLY A 81 -47.44 -16.83 15.94
CA GLY A 81 -47.52 -15.37 16.08
C GLY A 81 -46.72 -14.57 15.04
N ARG A 82 -46.36 -15.18 13.91
CA ARG A 82 -45.65 -14.53 12.79
C ARG A 82 -46.55 -13.51 12.09
N GLN A 83 -45.94 -12.49 11.50
CA GLN A 83 -46.63 -11.36 10.87
C GLN A 83 -46.22 -11.18 9.40
N ILE A 84 -47.12 -10.62 8.59
CA ILE A 84 -46.86 -10.28 7.19
C ILE A 84 -45.73 -9.26 7.14
N GLY A 85 -44.82 -9.42 6.17
CA GLY A 85 -43.64 -8.57 6.02
C GLY A 85 -42.40 -9.04 6.80
N GLN A 86 -42.54 -10.03 7.69
CA GLN A 86 -41.39 -10.71 8.30
C GLN A 86 -40.68 -11.62 7.28
N PRO A 87 -39.38 -11.90 7.43
CA PRO A 87 -38.70 -12.86 6.58
C PRO A 87 -39.28 -14.26 6.80
N THR A 88 -39.38 -15.09 5.77
CA THR A 88 -39.81 -16.50 5.87
C THR A 88 -38.75 -17.35 6.59
N ALA A 89 -39.15 -18.43 7.26
CA ALA A 89 -38.23 -19.42 7.84
C ALA A 89 -37.33 -20.03 6.76
N TYR A 90 -37.88 -20.30 5.57
CA TYR A 90 -37.11 -20.75 4.41
C TYR A 90 -35.93 -19.82 4.08
N ALA A 91 -36.18 -18.52 3.92
CA ALA A 91 -35.11 -17.56 3.67
C ALA A 91 -34.15 -17.37 4.83
N LEU A 92 -34.58 -17.50 6.07
CA LEU A 92 -33.66 -17.46 7.22
C LEU A 92 -32.77 -18.70 7.28
N CYS A 93 -33.24 -19.88 6.88
CA CYS A 93 -32.40 -21.08 6.73
C CYS A 93 -31.35 -20.90 5.63
N VAL A 94 -31.74 -20.33 4.48
CA VAL A 94 -30.81 -20.02 3.38
C VAL A 94 -29.80 -18.94 3.79
N GLU A 95 -30.24 -17.88 4.47
CA GLU A 95 -29.36 -16.81 4.98
C GLU A 95 -28.37 -17.34 6.02
N ALA A 96 -28.84 -18.20 6.93
CA ALA A 96 -27.97 -18.84 7.91
C ALA A 96 -26.81 -19.57 7.21
N ARG A 97 -27.10 -20.26 6.12
CA ARG A 97 -26.10 -20.98 5.34
C ARG A 97 -25.18 -20.04 4.57
N PHE A 98 -25.73 -19.16 3.73
CA PHE A 98 -24.93 -18.27 2.88
C PHE A 98 -24.07 -17.28 3.67
N MET A 99 -24.55 -16.83 4.83
CA MET A 99 -23.85 -15.87 5.69
C MET A 99 -23.25 -16.52 6.92
N GLN A 100 -23.00 -17.85 6.93
CA GLN A 100 -22.55 -18.59 8.10
C GLN A 100 -21.30 -18.02 8.79
N ASP A 101 -20.41 -17.37 8.03
CA ASP A 101 -19.18 -16.78 8.56
C ASP A 101 -19.33 -15.35 9.10
N LEU A 102 -20.47 -14.71 8.84
CA LEU A 102 -20.73 -13.35 9.28
C LEU A 102 -20.96 -13.30 10.79
N THR A 103 -20.33 -12.32 11.43
CA THR A 103 -20.61 -11.93 12.81
C THR A 103 -21.57 -10.76 12.82
N ILE A 104 -22.74 -10.94 13.43
CA ILE A 104 -23.80 -9.95 13.52
C ILE A 104 -23.89 -9.37 14.93
N LYS A 105 -24.21 -8.07 15.01
CA LYS A 105 -24.46 -7.39 16.27
C LYS A 105 -25.86 -7.77 16.76
N LEU A 106 -25.95 -8.18 18.03
CA LEU A 106 -27.24 -8.40 18.68
C LEU A 106 -27.86 -7.07 19.12
N PRO A 107 -29.20 -6.97 19.10
CA PRO A 107 -29.88 -5.86 19.73
C PRO A 107 -29.70 -5.92 21.24
N SER A 108 -29.55 -4.76 21.87
CA SER A 108 -29.61 -4.60 23.32
C SER A 108 -30.98 -4.97 23.87
N LYS A 109 -31.05 -5.37 25.15
CA LYS A 109 -32.32 -5.65 25.84
C LYS A 109 -33.24 -4.43 25.77
N SER A 110 -32.67 -3.25 25.94
CA SER A 110 -33.36 -1.96 25.80
C SER A 110 -33.95 -1.73 24.40
N GLU A 111 -33.23 -2.03 23.32
CA GLU A 111 -33.74 -1.93 21.94
C GLU A 111 -34.90 -2.91 21.70
N ILE A 112 -34.82 -4.14 22.22
CA ILE A 112 -35.90 -5.12 22.10
C ILE A 112 -37.13 -4.69 22.91
N LEU A 113 -36.97 -4.28 24.17
CA LEU A 113 -38.08 -3.82 25.02
C LEU A 113 -38.80 -2.61 24.42
N ALA A 114 -38.06 -1.69 23.77
CA ALA A 114 -38.65 -0.55 23.06
C ALA A 114 -39.53 -0.96 21.87
N THR A 115 -39.27 -2.11 21.22
CA THR A 115 -40.15 -2.62 20.15
C THR A 115 -41.43 -3.29 20.68
N GLN A 116 -41.43 -3.69 21.96
CA GLN A 116 -42.54 -4.40 22.60
C GLN A 116 -43.44 -3.46 23.44
N ASP A 117 -42.92 -2.34 23.93
CA ASP A 117 -43.65 -1.38 24.76
C ASP A 117 -44.14 -0.15 23.96
N LYS A 118 -45.42 -0.15 23.58
CA LYS A 118 -46.06 0.99 22.89
C LYS A 118 -46.16 2.26 23.75
N ASN A 119 -45.87 2.18 25.05
CA ASN A 119 -46.04 3.27 26.02
C ASN A 119 -44.72 3.74 26.68
N ASN A 120 -43.54 3.23 26.28
CA ASN A 120 -42.22 3.62 26.79
C ASN A 120 -42.03 3.50 28.33
N VAL A 121 -42.75 2.61 29.00
CA VAL A 121 -42.70 2.40 30.46
C VAL A 121 -41.55 1.48 30.89
N LEU A 122 -41.04 0.63 30.00
CA LEU A 122 -40.08 -0.46 30.31
C LEU A 122 -38.60 -0.18 29.93
N ILE A 123 -38.22 1.06 29.60
CA ILE A 123 -36.85 1.39 29.17
C ILE A 123 -35.94 1.61 30.39
N ASP A 124 -35.05 0.67 30.70
CA ASP A 124 -33.91 0.90 31.60
C ASP A 124 -32.80 1.61 30.82
N LYS A 125 -32.48 2.88 31.15
CA LYS A 125 -31.49 3.70 30.42
C LYS A 125 -30.05 3.37 30.82
N LYS A 126 -29.70 2.09 30.89
CA LYS A 126 -28.31 1.68 31.12
C LYS A 126 -27.60 1.46 29.80
N GLU A 127 -26.35 1.91 29.75
CA GLU A 127 -25.47 1.73 28.60
C GLU A 127 -25.05 0.25 28.55
N GLU A 128 -25.71 -0.53 27.67
CA GLU A 128 -25.42 -1.95 27.47
C GLU A 128 -24.25 -2.13 26.49
N LYS A 129 -23.29 -3.00 26.83
CA LYS A 129 -22.19 -3.33 25.91
C LYS A 129 -22.74 -4.09 24.69
N PRO A 130 -22.28 -3.78 23.46
CA PRO A 130 -22.75 -4.47 22.28
C PRO A 130 -22.28 -5.93 22.28
N GLU A 131 -23.23 -6.86 22.18
CA GLU A 131 -22.97 -8.28 22.00
C GLU A 131 -22.92 -8.63 20.49
N TYR A 132 -22.05 -9.56 20.12
CA TYR A 132 -21.87 -10.02 18.75
C TYR A 132 -21.94 -11.55 18.70
N ARG A 133 -22.49 -12.08 17.61
CA ARG A 133 -22.64 -13.53 17.42
C ARG A 133 -22.37 -13.92 15.98
N LYS A 134 -21.60 -15.00 15.77
CA LYS A 134 -21.42 -15.63 14.46
C LYS A 134 -22.70 -16.36 14.04
N ILE A 135 -23.10 -16.24 12.77
CA ILE A 135 -24.33 -16.88 12.26
C ILE A 135 -24.23 -18.41 12.27
N SER A 136 -23.08 -18.98 11.91
CA SER A 136 -22.74 -20.40 12.07
C SER A 136 -23.80 -21.39 11.54
N ASN A 137 -24.37 -21.13 10.36
CA ASN A 137 -25.43 -21.95 9.76
C ASN A 137 -26.60 -22.27 10.71
N ASN A 138 -26.88 -21.37 11.65
CA ASN A 138 -27.90 -21.59 12.67
C ASN A 138 -28.89 -20.44 12.67
N ILE A 139 -30.11 -20.74 12.21
CA ILE A 139 -31.23 -19.79 12.17
C ILE A 139 -31.52 -19.14 13.54
N LYS A 140 -31.19 -19.82 14.65
CA LYS A 140 -31.38 -19.29 16.01
C LYS A 140 -30.53 -18.05 16.29
N ASN A 141 -29.47 -17.84 15.53
CA ASN A 141 -28.61 -16.68 15.71
C ASN A 141 -29.25 -15.37 15.22
N PHE A 142 -30.38 -15.44 14.50
CA PHE A 142 -31.19 -14.29 14.11
C PHE A 142 -32.26 -13.88 15.14
N ILE A 143 -32.29 -14.58 16.27
CA ILE A 143 -33.31 -14.39 17.30
C ILE A 143 -32.69 -14.02 18.63
N TYR A 144 -33.31 -13.01 19.22
CA TYR A 144 -33.09 -12.62 20.60
C TYR A 144 -34.08 -13.37 21.49
N VAL A 145 -33.58 -13.89 22.62
CA VAL A 145 -34.40 -14.55 23.65
C VAL A 145 -34.15 -13.82 24.96
N ASP A 146 -35.20 -13.26 25.54
CA ASP A 146 -35.12 -12.64 26.87
C ASP A 146 -35.06 -13.75 27.94
N GLU A 147 -34.03 -13.73 28.77
CA GLU A 147 -33.79 -14.82 29.73
C GLU A 147 -34.83 -14.86 30.86
N ASP A 148 -35.46 -13.73 31.20
CA ASP A 148 -36.39 -13.62 32.32
C ASP A 148 -37.81 -14.03 31.92
N THR A 149 -38.29 -13.47 30.82
CA THR A 149 -39.65 -13.65 30.29
C THR A 149 -39.76 -14.81 29.31
N LYS A 150 -38.61 -15.30 28.80
CA LYS A 150 -38.52 -16.30 27.72
C LYS A 150 -39.20 -15.85 26.42
N LEU A 151 -39.48 -14.55 26.27
CA LEU A 151 -40.00 -13.96 25.04
C LEU A 151 -38.92 -13.98 23.96
N GLN A 152 -39.34 -14.18 22.72
CA GLN A 152 -38.42 -14.29 21.59
C GLN A 152 -38.76 -13.24 20.54
N THR A 153 -37.75 -12.69 19.89
CA THR A 153 -37.93 -11.70 18.83
C THR A 153 -36.92 -11.93 17.72
N ILE A 154 -37.41 -12.09 16.50
CA ILE A 154 -36.56 -12.03 15.30
C ILE A 154 -36.11 -10.58 15.14
N PHE A 155 -34.82 -10.33 15.33
CA PHE A 155 -34.25 -9.00 15.09
C PHE A 155 -33.74 -8.85 13.65
N TYR A 156 -33.53 -9.97 12.95
CA TYR A 156 -33.09 -9.99 11.57
C TYR A 156 -34.28 -9.80 10.61
N SER A 157 -34.33 -8.67 9.92
CA SER A 157 -35.46 -8.31 9.04
C SER A 157 -35.20 -8.66 7.56
N VAL A 158 -36.23 -8.54 6.72
CA VAL A 158 -36.10 -8.66 5.25
C VAL A 158 -35.05 -7.69 4.67
N LYS A 159 -34.85 -6.53 5.31
CA LYS A 159 -33.82 -5.56 4.89
C LYS A 159 -32.41 -6.08 5.16
N ASN A 160 -32.23 -6.92 6.18
CA ASN A 160 -30.94 -7.48 6.55
C ASN A 160 -30.53 -8.64 5.65
N LEU A 161 -31.49 -9.39 5.09
CA LEU A 161 -31.21 -10.51 4.18
C LEU A 161 -30.30 -10.10 3.02
N SER A 162 -29.28 -10.91 2.77
CA SER A 162 -28.36 -10.79 1.63
C SER A 162 -29.09 -10.79 0.28
N LYS A 163 -28.49 -10.14 -0.73
CA LYS A 163 -29.01 -10.18 -2.10
C LYS A 163 -28.96 -11.61 -2.65
N ARG A 164 -27.91 -12.38 -2.31
CA ARG A 164 -27.80 -13.82 -2.64
C ARG A 164 -29.02 -14.61 -2.15
N THR A 165 -29.39 -14.49 -0.87
CA THR A 165 -30.58 -15.18 -0.31
C THR A 165 -31.88 -14.74 -0.97
N LYS A 166 -32.07 -13.44 -1.18
CA LYS A 166 -33.28 -12.91 -1.83
C LYS A 166 -33.44 -13.47 -3.24
N ASN A 167 -32.37 -13.49 -4.03
CA ASN A 167 -32.39 -14.01 -5.39
C ASN A 167 -32.67 -15.53 -5.42
N PHE A 168 -32.01 -16.29 -4.53
CA PHE A 168 -32.17 -17.75 -4.44
C PHE A 168 -33.61 -18.14 -4.07
N THR A 169 -34.11 -17.64 -2.95
CA THR A 169 -35.43 -18.01 -2.40
C THR A 169 -36.61 -17.54 -3.25
N SER A 170 -36.40 -16.52 -4.09
CA SER A 170 -37.39 -16.02 -5.05
C SER A 170 -37.39 -16.79 -6.37
N ARG A 171 -36.48 -17.76 -6.55
CA ARG A 171 -36.38 -18.60 -7.75
C ARG A 171 -36.56 -20.07 -7.43
N PHE A 172 -35.85 -20.58 -6.43
CA PHE A 172 -35.91 -21.98 -6.05
C PHE A 172 -36.99 -22.18 -4.99
N LYS A 173 -38.00 -22.97 -5.33
CA LYS A 173 -39.04 -23.39 -4.40
C LYS A 173 -38.66 -24.71 -3.78
N LEU A 174 -38.69 -24.79 -2.45
CA LEU A 174 -38.45 -26.04 -1.74
C LEU A 174 -39.66 -26.96 -1.87
N LEU A 175 -39.46 -28.16 -2.40
CA LEU A 175 -40.51 -29.18 -2.56
C LEU A 175 -40.45 -30.24 -1.46
N LYS A 176 -39.24 -30.70 -1.13
CA LYS A 176 -39.01 -31.73 -0.11
C LYS A 176 -37.61 -31.57 0.46
N HIS A 177 -37.48 -31.78 1.77
CA HIS A 177 -36.18 -31.90 2.43
C HIS A 177 -36.14 -33.18 3.27
N GLN A 178 -35.03 -33.90 3.19
CA GLN A 178 -34.65 -34.97 4.08
C GLN A 178 -33.54 -34.44 5.00
N LYS A 179 -33.89 -34.20 6.27
CA LYS A 179 -32.89 -33.88 7.29
C LYS A 179 -31.94 -35.06 7.50
N ASN A 180 -30.77 -34.77 8.06
CA ASN A 180 -29.72 -35.76 8.24
C ASN A 180 -30.25 -37.00 8.99
N ASP A 181 -30.16 -38.17 8.37
CA ASP A 181 -30.60 -39.42 8.98
C ASP A 181 -29.50 -40.10 9.80
N ILE A 182 -29.80 -41.26 10.38
CA ILE A 182 -28.85 -42.01 11.21
C ILE A 182 -27.62 -42.52 10.44
N LEU A 183 -27.67 -42.54 9.10
CA LEU A 183 -26.58 -42.95 8.23
C LEU A 183 -25.80 -41.74 7.70
N GLY A 184 -26.19 -40.51 8.06
CA GLY A 184 -25.56 -39.29 7.58
C GLY A 184 -26.12 -38.78 6.24
N PHE A 185 -27.23 -39.33 5.75
CA PHE A 185 -27.81 -38.92 4.46
C PHE A 185 -28.74 -37.71 4.62
N SER A 186 -28.55 -36.70 3.77
CA SER A 186 -29.45 -35.56 3.61
C SER A 186 -29.56 -35.16 2.15
N ALA A 187 -30.78 -34.83 1.72
CA ALA A 187 -31.07 -34.43 0.36
C ALA A 187 -32.21 -33.41 0.32
N THR A 188 -32.18 -32.54 -0.68
CA THR A 188 -33.19 -31.50 -0.87
C THR A 188 -33.65 -31.46 -2.31
N LEU A 189 -34.97 -31.42 -2.51
CA LEU A 189 -35.64 -31.32 -3.80
C LEU A 189 -36.18 -29.90 -3.97
N PHE A 190 -35.73 -29.22 -5.02
CA PHE A 190 -36.17 -27.89 -5.43
C PHE A 190 -36.92 -27.92 -6.76
N GLU A 191 -37.72 -26.88 -6.98
CA GLU A 191 -38.27 -26.50 -8.28
C GLU A 191 -37.71 -25.13 -8.68
N ASP A 192 -37.08 -25.04 -9.85
CA ASP A 192 -36.63 -23.77 -10.43
C ASP A 192 -37.80 -23.09 -11.16
N THR A 193 -38.38 -22.06 -10.54
CA THR A 193 -39.54 -21.35 -11.10
C THR A 193 -39.21 -20.52 -12.35
N LYS A 194 -37.92 -20.35 -12.69
CA LYS A 194 -37.46 -19.60 -13.86
C LYS A 194 -36.95 -20.49 -15.00
N ASP A 195 -36.71 -21.77 -14.76
CA ASP A 195 -36.32 -22.75 -15.79
C ASP A 195 -37.44 -23.78 -15.99
N ASN A 196 -38.58 -23.35 -16.54
CA ASN A 196 -39.71 -24.22 -16.88
C ASN A 196 -40.19 -25.15 -15.74
N ASN A 197 -40.06 -24.72 -14.47
CA ASN A 197 -40.35 -25.54 -13.29
C ASN A 197 -39.54 -26.83 -13.24
N LYS A 198 -38.26 -26.77 -13.68
CA LYS A 198 -37.32 -27.90 -13.63
C LYS A 198 -37.10 -28.32 -12.19
N LYS A 199 -37.19 -29.63 -11.94
CA LYS A 199 -36.90 -30.21 -10.63
C LYS A 199 -35.39 -30.39 -10.50
N ILE A 200 -34.88 -30.12 -9.30
CA ILE A 200 -33.46 -30.21 -8.98
C ILE A 200 -33.32 -30.95 -7.65
N LEU A 201 -32.63 -32.09 -7.66
CA LEU A 201 -32.32 -32.85 -6.46
C LEU A 201 -30.86 -32.63 -6.08
N THR A 202 -30.62 -32.15 -4.88
CA THR A 202 -29.27 -31.91 -4.36
C THR A 202 -28.96 -32.77 -3.15
N PHE A 203 -27.73 -33.25 -3.06
CA PHE A 203 -27.24 -34.08 -1.95
C PHE A 203 -26.23 -33.30 -1.12
N ARG A 204 -26.38 -33.37 0.21
CA ARG A 204 -25.45 -32.76 1.16
C ARG A 204 -24.23 -33.69 1.32
N GLY A 205 -23.02 -33.13 1.41
CA GLY A 205 -21.84 -33.86 1.86
C GLY A 205 -21.62 -33.78 3.38
N THR A 206 -20.51 -34.30 3.89
CA THR A 206 -20.10 -34.13 5.30
C THR A 206 -19.68 -32.68 5.54
N GLU A 207 -19.95 -32.12 6.73
CA GLU A 207 -19.39 -30.81 7.11
C GLU A 207 -17.91 -30.97 7.46
N ILE A 208 -17.05 -30.15 6.88
CA ILE A 208 -15.58 -30.29 7.03
C ILE A 208 -15.15 -29.56 8.30
N THR A 209 -15.00 -30.28 9.41
CA THR A 209 -13.95 -29.94 10.39
C THR A 209 -12.61 -30.51 9.90
N PRO A 210 -11.44 -29.95 10.29
CA PRO A 210 -10.14 -30.54 9.95
C PRO A 210 -9.98 -32.01 10.41
N GLU A 211 -10.75 -32.42 11.43
CA GLU A 211 -10.82 -33.78 11.96
C GLU A 211 -11.78 -34.67 11.12
N ASP A 212 -12.86 -34.13 10.55
CA ASP A 212 -13.79 -34.82 9.63
C ASP A 212 -13.19 -35.09 8.23
N LEU A 213 -12.10 -34.40 7.87
CA LEU A 213 -11.32 -34.68 6.66
C LEU A 213 -10.84 -36.14 6.62
N ILE A 214 -10.58 -36.73 7.79
CA ILE A 214 -10.19 -38.15 7.94
C ILE A 214 -11.35 -39.10 7.60
N ALA A 215 -12.60 -38.70 7.86
CA ALA A 215 -13.78 -39.49 7.51
C ALA A 215 -14.06 -39.47 6.00
N ASP A 216 -13.83 -38.34 5.32
CA ASP A 216 -13.86 -38.28 3.85
C ASP A 216 -12.69 -39.08 3.23
N ILE A 217 -11.55 -39.20 3.92
CA ILE A 217 -10.45 -40.11 3.58
C ILE A 217 -10.84 -41.58 3.81
N GLU A 218 -11.82 -41.93 4.65
CA GLU A 218 -12.31 -43.33 4.74
C GLU A 218 -13.00 -43.81 3.44
N LEU A 219 -13.35 -42.91 2.48
CA LEU A 219 -13.72 -43.28 1.10
C LEU A 219 -12.55 -43.88 0.29
N THR A 220 -11.33 -43.84 0.82
CA THR A 220 -10.17 -44.59 0.32
C THR A 220 -10.17 -46.05 0.76
N THR A 221 -11.07 -46.45 1.67
CA THR A 221 -11.45 -47.85 1.78
C THR A 221 -12.32 -48.18 0.57
N ASN A 222 -12.07 -49.29 -0.13
CA ASN A 222 -12.74 -49.69 -1.38
C ASN A 222 -14.24 -50.03 -1.20
N GLU A 223 -15.02 -49.20 -0.50
CA GLU A 223 -16.38 -49.46 -0.03
C GLU A 223 -17.38 -48.35 -0.40
N ILE A 224 -18.61 -48.73 -0.79
CA ILE A 224 -19.70 -47.78 -1.05
C ILE A 224 -20.31 -47.29 0.27
N PRO A 225 -20.57 -45.97 0.45
CA PRO A 225 -21.17 -45.43 1.66
C PRO A 225 -22.56 -46.01 1.99
N THR A 226 -22.85 -46.18 3.28
CA THR A 226 -24.15 -46.65 3.79
C THR A 226 -25.31 -45.71 3.40
N GLN A 227 -25.02 -44.44 3.17
CA GLN A 227 -25.95 -43.41 2.71
C GLN A 227 -26.64 -43.74 1.37
N VAL A 228 -26.06 -44.63 0.55
CA VAL A 228 -26.65 -45.05 -0.74
C VAL A 228 -28.01 -45.74 -0.56
N ASN A 229 -28.22 -46.47 0.54
CA ASN A 229 -29.53 -47.08 0.82
C ASN A 229 -30.59 -46.00 1.10
N SER A 230 -30.25 -44.98 1.89
CA SER A 230 -31.13 -43.84 2.16
C SER A 230 -31.41 -43.02 0.91
N LEU A 231 -30.42 -42.85 0.04
CA LEU A 231 -30.59 -42.25 -1.28
C LEU A 231 -31.63 -42.98 -2.11
N MET A 232 -31.52 -44.31 -2.24
CA MET A 232 -32.47 -45.11 -3.01
C MET A 232 -33.89 -45.00 -2.43
N ASN A 233 -34.05 -45.13 -1.11
CA ASN A 233 -35.34 -44.96 -0.45
C ASN A 233 -35.93 -43.58 -0.72
N PHE A 234 -35.14 -42.52 -0.53
CA PHE A 234 -35.59 -41.16 -0.74
C PHE A 234 -36.02 -40.92 -2.19
N PHE A 235 -35.23 -41.39 -3.16
CA PHE A 235 -35.55 -41.24 -4.58
C PHE A 235 -36.87 -41.94 -4.94
N LEU A 236 -37.04 -43.19 -4.49
CA LEU A 236 -38.25 -43.97 -4.77
C LEU A 236 -39.50 -43.43 -4.07
N ASP A 237 -39.37 -42.94 -2.84
CA ASP A 237 -40.51 -42.56 -2.00
C ASP A 237 -40.88 -41.07 -2.11
N ASN A 238 -39.94 -40.21 -2.53
CA ASN A 238 -40.15 -38.76 -2.53
C ASN A 238 -39.86 -38.09 -3.88
N VAL A 239 -38.99 -38.64 -4.73
CA VAL A 239 -38.65 -38.00 -6.02
C VAL A 239 -39.58 -38.51 -7.12
N ILE A 240 -39.60 -39.83 -7.37
CA ILE A 240 -40.44 -40.45 -8.42
C ILE A 240 -41.92 -40.02 -8.29
N PRO A 241 -42.54 -40.00 -7.09
CA PRO A 241 -43.96 -39.62 -6.96
C PRO A 241 -44.27 -38.16 -7.32
N ILE A 242 -43.26 -37.28 -7.35
CA ILE A 242 -43.41 -35.86 -7.69
C ILE A 242 -43.18 -35.62 -9.19
N LEU A 243 -42.44 -36.49 -9.87
CA LEU A 243 -42.17 -36.38 -11.29
C LEU A 243 -43.41 -36.77 -12.11
N LYS A 244 -43.69 -36.01 -13.17
CA LYS A 244 -44.67 -36.40 -14.18
C LYS A 244 -44.11 -37.52 -15.05
N GLU A 245 -44.98 -38.24 -15.75
CA GLU A 245 -44.57 -39.29 -16.68
C GLU A 245 -43.59 -38.75 -17.73
N GLY A 246 -42.42 -39.38 -17.84
CA GLY A 246 -41.33 -38.96 -18.74
C GLY A 246 -40.57 -37.70 -18.31
N GLU A 247 -40.92 -37.07 -17.18
CA GLU A 247 -40.21 -35.91 -16.65
C GLU A 247 -38.85 -36.32 -16.06
N LYS A 248 -37.80 -35.61 -16.47
CA LYS A 248 -36.43 -35.81 -15.98
C LYS A 248 -35.99 -34.70 -15.05
N ILE A 249 -35.14 -35.04 -14.09
CA ILE A 249 -34.63 -34.18 -13.03
C ILE A 249 -33.15 -33.85 -13.23
N ASN A 250 -32.73 -32.67 -12.79
CA ASN A 250 -31.31 -32.32 -12.68
C ASN A 250 -30.81 -32.68 -11.28
N ILE A 251 -29.57 -33.17 -11.18
CA ILE A 251 -28.99 -33.56 -9.90
C ILE A 251 -27.67 -32.85 -9.65
N CYS A 252 -27.40 -32.50 -8.38
CA CYS A 252 -26.13 -31.91 -8.00
C CYS A 252 -25.67 -32.24 -6.59
N GLY A 253 -24.38 -32.01 -6.32
CA GLY A 253 -23.83 -32.18 -4.99
C GLY A 253 -22.39 -31.76 -4.91
N HIS A 254 -21.96 -31.50 -3.67
CA HIS A 254 -20.59 -31.10 -3.34
C HIS A 254 -19.92 -32.16 -2.46
N SER A 255 -18.62 -32.40 -2.62
CA SER A 255 -17.86 -33.37 -1.81
C SER A 255 -18.54 -34.76 -1.84
N LEU A 256 -18.79 -35.41 -0.70
CA LEU A 256 -19.55 -36.67 -0.61
C LEU A 256 -20.94 -36.56 -1.26
N GLY A 257 -21.58 -35.39 -1.23
CA GLY A 257 -22.83 -35.16 -1.95
C GLY A 257 -22.65 -35.27 -3.47
N GLY A 258 -21.49 -34.86 -4.01
CA GLY A 258 -21.12 -35.07 -5.41
C GLY A 258 -20.93 -36.55 -5.74
N TYR A 259 -20.31 -37.31 -4.84
CA TYR A 259 -20.19 -38.76 -4.98
C TYR A 259 -21.56 -39.44 -5.04
N LEU A 260 -22.47 -39.07 -4.11
CA LEU A 260 -23.85 -39.54 -4.10
C LEU A 260 -24.63 -39.13 -5.36
N THR A 261 -24.32 -37.97 -5.94
CA THR A 261 -24.88 -37.53 -7.21
C THR A 261 -24.52 -38.49 -8.33
N GLN A 262 -23.25 -38.90 -8.43
CA GLN A 262 -22.80 -39.87 -9.43
C GLN A 262 -23.44 -41.26 -9.21
N ILE A 263 -23.54 -41.72 -7.96
CA ILE A 263 -24.26 -42.96 -7.62
C ILE A 263 -25.74 -42.89 -8.01
N CYS A 264 -26.41 -41.77 -7.75
CA CYS A 264 -27.80 -41.55 -8.14
C CYS A 264 -27.96 -41.65 -9.66
N ALA A 265 -27.04 -41.04 -10.42
CA ALA A 265 -27.03 -41.10 -11.88
C ALA A 265 -26.94 -42.53 -12.41
N PHE A 266 -26.06 -43.35 -11.84
CA PHE A 266 -25.88 -44.74 -12.27
C PHE A 266 -27.02 -45.66 -11.82
N THR A 267 -27.74 -45.29 -10.77
CA THR A 267 -28.89 -46.07 -10.28
C THR A 267 -30.18 -45.74 -11.05
N PHE A 268 -30.43 -44.46 -11.30
CA PHE A 268 -31.71 -43.92 -11.79
C PHE A 268 -31.58 -43.18 -13.14
N ALA A 269 -30.63 -43.59 -13.99
CA ALA A 269 -30.25 -42.96 -15.26
C ALA A 269 -31.44 -42.46 -16.11
N GLU A 270 -32.54 -43.23 -16.18
CA GLU A 270 -33.74 -42.93 -16.95
C GLU A 270 -34.47 -41.66 -16.50
N TYR A 271 -34.31 -41.26 -15.23
CA TYR A 271 -34.91 -40.06 -14.65
C TYR A 271 -34.00 -38.84 -14.70
N ILE A 272 -32.71 -39.01 -15.03
CA ILE A 272 -31.71 -37.92 -14.93
C ILE A 272 -31.56 -37.19 -16.28
N ASP A 273 -31.49 -35.86 -16.22
CA ASP A 273 -31.25 -34.98 -17.37
C ASP A 273 -29.83 -34.37 -17.35
N GLU A 274 -29.49 -33.61 -16.31
CA GLU A 274 -28.17 -32.99 -16.14
C GLU A 274 -27.56 -33.27 -14.76
N ILE A 275 -26.23 -33.33 -14.71
CA ILE A 275 -25.45 -33.73 -13.53
C ILE A 275 -24.38 -32.66 -13.26
N TYR A 276 -24.32 -32.17 -12.02
CA TYR A 276 -23.34 -31.18 -11.58
C TYR A 276 -22.68 -31.61 -10.29
N THR A 277 -21.38 -31.86 -10.30
CA THR A 277 -20.62 -32.17 -9.08
C THR A 277 -19.59 -31.11 -8.81
N PHE A 278 -19.41 -30.74 -7.54
CA PHE A 278 -18.40 -29.76 -7.12
C PHE A 278 -17.43 -30.40 -6.14
N ASN A 279 -16.14 -30.34 -6.45
CA ASN A 279 -15.05 -30.84 -5.58
C ASN A 279 -15.35 -32.26 -5.06
N SER A 280 -15.88 -33.10 -5.95
CA SER A 280 -16.37 -34.44 -5.61
C SER A 280 -15.25 -35.46 -5.80
N PRO A 281 -15.10 -36.45 -4.91
CA PRO A 281 -14.37 -37.65 -5.27
C PRO A 281 -15.14 -38.42 -6.36
N GLY A 282 -14.40 -39.11 -7.22
CA GLY A 282 -14.94 -39.96 -8.26
C GLY A 282 -15.48 -41.29 -7.72
N ILE A 283 -16.41 -41.93 -8.45
CA ILE A 283 -17.01 -43.22 -8.05
C ILE A 283 -16.30 -44.46 -8.65
N LEU A 284 -15.41 -44.29 -9.62
CA LEU A 284 -14.71 -45.37 -10.32
C LEU A 284 -13.27 -45.58 -9.80
N THR A 285 -12.69 -46.74 -10.13
CA THR A 285 -11.34 -47.15 -9.72
C THR A 285 -10.27 -46.47 -10.59
N ASP A 286 -9.20 -45.96 -9.99
CA ASP A 286 -8.07 -45.40 -10.75
C ASP A 286 -7.04 -46.50 -11.07
N TYR A 287 -7.07 -47.01 -12.31
CA TYR A 287 -6.16 -48.08 -12.75
C TYR A 287 -4.75 -47.57 -13.14
N MET A 288 -4.51 -46.25 -13.20
CA MET A 288 -3.29 -45.67 -13.76
C MET A 288 -2.62 -44.66 -12.83
N THR A 289 -1.51 -45.09 -12.21
CA THR A 289 -0.33 -44.33 -11.68
C THR A 289 -0.05 -44.34 -10.18
N THR A 290 1.20 -44.69 -9.88
CA THR A 290 1.95 -44.41 -8.65
C THR A 290 2.02 -42.91 -8.38
N ARG A 291 1.29 -42.40 -7.39
CA ARG A 291 1.53 -41.07 -6.82
C ARG A 291 2.51 -41.19 -5.64
N VAL A 292 3.51 -40.31 -5.61
CA VAL A 292 4.57 -40.30 -4.58
C VAL A 292 3.92 -40.09 -3.21
N GLY A 293 4.08 -41.07 -2.30
CA GLY A 293 3.62 -40.98 -0.91
C GLY A 293 2.48 -41.94 -0.51
N PHE A 294 1.76 -42.54 -1.46
CA PHE A 294 0.75 -43.58 -1.16
C PHE A 294 1.23 -44.94 -1.69
N THR A 295 1.18 -45.96 -0.84
CA THR A 295 1.45 -47.35 -1.25
C THR A 295 0.41 -47.80 -2.27
N HIS A 296 0.83 -48.63 -3.23
CA HIS A 296 -0.07 -49.35 -4.13
C HIS A 296 -1.25 -49.94 -3.34
N VAL A 297 -2.46 -49.44 -3.57
CA VAL A 297 -3.67 -50.15 -3.16
C VAL A 297 -3.91 -51.17 -4.26
N ASP A 298 -3.86 -52.45 -3.92
CA ASP A 298 -4.12 -53.54 -4.86
C ASP A 298 -5.47 -53.32 -5.59
N ALA A 299 -5.42 -53.47 -6.91
CA ALA A 299 -6.53 -53.29 -7.84
C ALA A 299 -7.72 -54.20 -7.49
N THR A 300 -8.59 -53.72 -6.62
CA THR A 300 -9.89 -54.32 -6.31
C THR A 300 -10.97 -53.32 -6.70
N ALA A 301 -11.89 -53.73 -7.58
CA ALA A 301 -13.09 -52.95 -7.88
C ALA A 301 -13.77 -52.57 -6.56
N ARG A 302 -14.24 -51.32 -6.43
CA ARG A 302 -14.94 -50.88 -5.22
C ARG A 302 -16.04 -51.88 -4.86
N SER A 303 -15.85 -52.54 -3.73
CA SER A 303 -16.69 -53.64 -3.27
C SER A 303 -17.76 -53.10 -2.34
N ILE A 304 -18.99 -53.58 -2.50
CA ILE A 304 -20.04 -53.19 -1.57
C ILE A 304 -19.97 -54.13 -0.38
N LYS A 305 -19.83 -53.58 0.84
CA LYS A 305 -19.81 -54.39 2.07
C LYS A 305 -20.98 -55.36 2.08
N GLU A 306 -20.72 -56.66 2.20
CA GLU A 306 -21.78 -57.69 2.31
C GLU A 306 -22.74 -57.41 3.49
N GLY A 307 -22.28 -56.71 4.52
CA GLY A 307 -23.11 -56.23 5.64
C GLY A 307 -24.13 -55.13 5.26
N ILE A 308 -23.89 -54.34 4.22
CA ILE A 308 -24.86 -53.34 3.70
C ILE A 308 -26.03 -54.05 3.01
N LEU A 309 -25.80 -55.25 2.46
CA LEU A 309 -26.83 -56.07 1.81
C LEU A 309 -28.01 -56.38 2.76
N TYR A 310 -27.72 -56.55 4.06
CA TYR A 310 -28.71 -56.82 5.11
C TYR A 310 -29.58 -55.60 5.49
N LEU A 311 -29.16 -54.38 5.14
CA LEU A 311 -29.91 -53.14 5.40
C LEU A 311 -30.81 -52.72 4.21
N PHE A 312 -30.66 -53.34 3.04
CA PHE A 312 -31.53 -53.08 1.91
C PHE A 312 -32.89 -53.73 2.12
N ASN A 313 -33.94 -52.92 2.06
CA ASN A 313 -35.29 -53.42 2.00
C ASN A 313 -35.52 -54.15 0.66
N LYS A 314 -36.39 -55.17 0.59
CA LYS A 314 -36.64 -55.96 -0.66
C LYS A 314 -36.91 -55.08 -1.89
N LYS A 315 -37.47 -53.89 -1.68
CA LYS A 315 -37.77 -52.87 -2.70
C LYS A 315 -36.52 -52.32 -3.41
N ASN A 316 -35.36 -52.26 -2.75
CA ASN A 316 -34.15 -51.62 -3.27
C ASN A 316 -33.23 -52.56 -4.04
N ILE A 317 -33.39 -53.89 -3.85
CA ILE A 317 -32.53 -54.92 -4.44
C ILE A 317 -32.37 -54.76 -5.97
N PRO A 318 -33.42 -54.52 -6.78
CA PRO A 318 -33.26 -54.38 -8.23
C PRO A 318 -32.41 -53.16 -8.65
N TYR A 319 -32.59 -52.03 -7.96
CA TYR A 319 -31.83 -50.80 -8.23
C TYR A 319 -30.37 -50.93 -7.83
N TYR A 320 -30.14 -51.68 -6.75
CA TYR A 320 -28.82 -51.99 -6.28
C TYR A 320 -28.04 -52.93 -7.23
N GLU A 321 -28.68 -53.97 -7.76
CA GLU A 321 -28.05 -54.83 -8.78
C GLU A 321 -27.76 -54.04 -10.07
N LYS A 322 -28.66 -53.13 -10.47
CA LYS A 322 -28.42 -52.20 -11.59
C LYS A 322 -27.22 -51.28 -11.36
N LEU A 323 -27.09 -50.71 -10.15
CA LEU A 323 -25.94 -49.89 -9.78
C LEU A 323 -24.63 -50.69 -9.89
N LYS A 324 -24.58 -51.91 -9.33
CA LYS A 324 -23.42 -52.80 -9.44
C LYS A 324 -23.04 -53.08 -10.89
N GLU A 325 -24.01 -53.45 -11.73
CA GLU A 325 -23.77 -53.73 -13.14
C GLU A 325 -23.14 -52.51 -13.85
N ASN A 326 -23.71 -51.32 -13.63
CA ASN A 326 -23.20 -50.08 -14.22
C ASN A 326 -21.80 -49.71 -13.73
N LEU A 327 -21.50 -49.91 -12.45
CA LEU A 327 -20.15 -49.69 -11.92
C LEU A 327 -19.13 -50.65 -12.55
N ILE A 328 -19.46 -51.94 -12.66
CA ILE A 328 -18.57 -52.93 -13.28
C ILE A 328 -18.29 -52.60 -14.75
N LEU A 329 -19.30 -52.11 -15.48
CA LEU A 329 -19.13 -51.69 -16.88
C LEU A 329 -18.28 -50.44 -16.98
N ALA A 330 -18.49 -49.45 -16.10
CA ALA A 330 -17.71 -48.22 -16.06
C ALA A 330 -16.28 -48.42 -15.61
N ASP A 331 -15.99 -49.30 -14.65
CA ASP A 331 -14.62 -49.63 -14.25
C ASP A 331 -13.86 -50.34 -15.40
N LYS A 332 -14.55 -51.09 -16.26
CA LYS A 332 -13.94 -51.72 -17.46
C LYS A 332 -13.67 -50.72 -18.58
N ASP A 333 -14.53 -49.73 -18.73
CA ASP A 333 -14.45 -48.67 -19.73
C ASP A 333 -14.94 -47.37 -19.11
N HIS A 334 -14.01 -46.50 -18.69
CA HIS A 334 -14.33 -45.23 -18.03
C HIS A 334 -15.12 -44.26 -18.93
N THR A 335 -15.32 -44.57 -20.21
CA THR A 335 -16.19 -43.79 -21.10
C THR A 335 -17.67 -44.22 -21.05
N TYR A 336 -17.95 -45.40 -20.45
CA TYR A 336 -19.30 -45.94 -20.32
C TYR A 336 -20.19 -45.04 -19.47
N LEU A 337 -21.41 -44.83 -19.97
CA LEU A 337 -22.51 -44.20 -19.25
C LEU A 337 -23.78 -45.04 -19.45
N PRO A 338 -24.53 -45.35 -18.38
CA PRO A 338 -25.81 -46.04 -18.52
C PRO A 338 -26.79 -45.20 -19.34
N ALA A 339 -27.43 -45.82 -20.34
CA ALA A 339 -28.45 -45.14 -21.13
C ALA A 339 -29.62 -44.70 -20.23
N PRO A 340 -30.17 -43.49 -20.42
CA PRO A 340 -29.96 -42.53 -21.50
C PRO A 340 -29.00 -41.38 -21.15
N LEU A 341 -28.07 -41.53 -20.20
CA LEU A 341 -27.15 -40.46 -19.83
C LEU A 341 -26.29 -40.03 -21.04
N ASN A 342 -25.94 -38.74 -21.07
CA ASN A 342 -25.13 -38.16 -22.14
C ASN A 342 -24.00 -37.34 -21.54
N VAL A 343 -22.77 -37.59 -21.99
CA VAL A 343 -21.57 -36.88 -21.53
C VAL A 343 -21.70 -35.36 -21.62
N ASN A 344 -22.44 -34.83 -22.60
CA ASN A 344 -22.63 -33.37 -22.78
C ASN A 344 -23.51 -32.71 -21.70
N ASN A 345 -24.14 -33.50 -20.83
CA ASN A 345 -25.01 -33.02 -19.75
C ASN A 345 -24.40 -33.26 -18.36
N ILE A 346 -23.15 -33.71 -18.30
CA ILE A 346 -22.46 -34.06 -17.07
C ILE A 346 -21.30 -33.08 -16.88
N TYR A 347 -21.22 -32.41 -15.74
CA TYR A 347 -20.24 -31.38 -15.44
C TYR A 347 -19.60 -31.62 -14.08
N HIS A 348 -18.28 -31.83 -14.08
CA HIS A 348 -17.46 -32.02 -12.89
C HIS A 348 -16.63 -30.76 -12.67
N MET A 349 -17.01 -29.96 -11.68
CA MET A 349 -16.29 -28.75 -11.28
C MET A 349 -15.25 -29.13 -10.23
N LYS A 350 -13.98 -28.86 -10.54
CA LYS A 350 -12.84 -29.03 -9.65
C LYS A 350 -12.22 -27.67 -9.37
N THR A 351 -11.90 -27.44 -8.11
CA THR A 351 -11.35 -26.17 -7.66
C THR A 351 -9.85 -26.30 -7.49
N ASP A 352 -9.11 -25.39 -8.11
CA ASP A 352 -7.65 -25.34 -8.04
C ASP A 352 -7.24 -24.13 -7.22
N ASN A 353 -6.35 -24.34 -6.26
CA ASN A 353 -5.81 -23.29 -5.40
C ASN A 353 -4.34 -23.01 -5.68
N ASP A 354 -3.77 -23.52 -6.76
CA ASP A 354 -2.45 -23.06 -7.14
C ASP A 354 -2.51 -21.64 -7.74
N SER A 355 -1.37 -20.93 -7.75
CA SER A 355 -1.30 -19.60 -8.39
C SER A 355 -1.21 -19.69 -9.92
N LEU A 356 -1.27 -20.87 -10.54
CA LEU A 356 -0.83 -21.11 -11.92
C LEU A 356 -1.94 -21.84 -12.70
N ALA A 357 -2.71 -21.14 -13.53
CA ALA A 357 -3.88 -21.72 -14.22
C ALA A 357 -3.57 -22.89 -15.18
N PHE A 358 -2.29 -23.17 -15.45
CA PHE A 358 -1.79 -24.23 -16.33
C PHE A 358 -1.04 -25.36 -15.64
N ASN A 359 -0.85 -25.24 -14.34
CA ASN A 359 -0.12 -26.19 -13.53
C ASN A 359 -1.09 -27.22 -12.96
N ASN A 360 -1.49 -28.21 -13.76
CA ASN A 360 -2.22 -29.38 -13.21
C ASN A 360 -1.39 -30.21 -12.19
N LYS A 361 -0.27 -29.72 -11.65
CA LYS A 361 0.43 -30.35 -10.52
C LYS A 361 -0.10 -29.73 -9.22
N LEU A 362 -1.11 -30.40 -8.67
CA LEU A 362 -1.61 -30.16 -7.34
C LEU A 362 -0.47 -30.12 -6.32
N TYR A 363 -0.47 -29.07 -5.49
CA TYR A 363 0.10 -29.18 -4.15
C TYR A 363 -0.82 -30.12 -3.32
N GLU A 364 -0.43 -31.38 -3.28
CA GLU A 364 -0.81 -32.44 -2.32
C GLU A 364 -2.25 -32.44 -1.74
N ASN A 365 -3.09 -33.25 -2.43
CA ASN A 365 -4.25 -34.04 -1.98
C ASN A 365 -5.54 -33.33 -1.52
N ALA A 366 -6.30 -32.81 -2.49
CA ALA A 366 -7.72 -32.49 -2.33
C ALA A 366 -8.59 -33.76 -2.49
N ILE A 367 -9.68 -33.88 -1.70
CA ILE A 367 -10.66 -34.99 -1.75
C ILE A 367 -11.21 -35.25 -3.17
N GLN A 368 -11.29 -34.21 -4.00
CA GLN A 368 -11.77 -34.29 -5.39
C GLN A 368 -10.90 -35.15 -6.34
N ASP A 369 -9.68 -35.49 -5.93
CA ASP A 369 -8.75 -36.33 -6.70
C ASP A 369 -8.85 -37.82 -6.35
N LEU A 370 -9.73 -38.19 -5.41
CA LEU A 370 -9.92 -39.58 -5.00
C LEU A 370 -10.84 -40.33 -5.97
N GLY A 371 -10.30 -41.38 -6.60
CA GLY A 371 -11.02 -42.16 -7.62
C GLY A 371 -11.20 -41.41 -8.93
N VAL A 372 -11.93 -42.01 -9.86
CA VAL A 372 -12.22 -41.41 -11.17
C VAL A 372 -13.70 -41.07 -11.28
N ASP A 373 -14.00 -39.83 -11.68
CA ASP A 373 -15.36 -39.39 -11.95
C ASP A 373 -15.96 -40.18 -13.12
N ILE A 374 -17.30 -40.31 -13.16
CA ILE A 374 -17.98 -40.82 -14.36
C ILE A 374 -17.68 -39.93 -15.57
N ASN A 375 -17.76 -40.49 -16.78
CA ASN A 375 -17.46 -39.74 -18.00
C ASN A 375 -18.30 -38.45 -18.10
N GLY A 376 -17.63 -37.29 -18.15
CA GLY A 376 -18.28 -35.99 -18.11
C GLY A 376 -17.34 -34.85 -18.49
N ASN A 377 -17.87 -33.63 -18.53
CA ASN A 377 -17.10 -32.42 -18.82
C ASN A 377 -16.41 -31.95 -17.55
N GLU A 378 -15.09 -32.08 -17.50
CA GLU A 378 -14.28 -31.52 -16.41
C GLU A 378 -14.08 -30.01 -16.61
N VAL A 379 -14.31 -29.26 -15.54
CA VAL A 379 -14.23 -27.81 -15.46
C VAL A 379 -13.32 -27.44 -14.29
N LEU A 380 -12.29 -26.63 -14.56
CA LEU A 380 -11.36 -26.13 -13.55
C LEU A 380 -11.71 -24.69 -13.17
N ILE A 381 -11.78 -24.41 -11.87
CA ILE A 381 -12.03 -23.08 -11.31
C ILE A 381 -10.84 -22.73 -10.44
N ASN A 382 -10.01 -21.77 -10.88
CA ASN A 382 -8.85 -21.34 -10.12
C ASN A 382 -9.29 -20.27 -9.09
N ILE A 383 -9.08 -20.56 -7.81
CA ILE A 383 -9.33 -19.64 -6.69
C ILE A 383 -8.06 -18.93 -6.22
N GLY A 384 -6.90 -19.32 -6.75
CA GLY A 384 -5.57 -18.81 -6.39
C GLY A 384 -5.02 -19.43 -5.13
N ASN A 385 -3.83 -18.99 -4.74
CA ASN A 385 -3.07 -19.54 -3.61
C ASN A 385 -3.63 -19.12 -2.25
N VAL A 386 -4.69 -19.82 -1.87
CA VAL A 386 -5.38 -19.70 -0.60
C VAL A 386 -4.55 -20.26 0.57
N ASP A 387 -3.65 -21.23 0.33
CA ASP A 387 -3.03 -22.02 1.39
C ASP A 387 -1.51 -21.83 1.59
N ALA A 388 -0.77 -21.12 0.73
CA ALA A 388 0.69 -20.95 0.87
C ALA A 388 1.16 -20.18 2.11
N ILE A 389 0.24 -19.74 2.97
CA ILE A 389 0.54 -19.04 4.22
C ILE A 389 0.64 -20.03 5.40
N LEU A 390 0.10 -21.25 5.27
CA LEU A 390 0.14 -22.27 6.32
C LEU A 390 1.05 -23.43 5.90
N ASN A 391 2.07 -23.74 6.72
CA ASN A 391 2.88 -24.97 6.63
C ASN A 391 2.05 -26.23 6.97
N THR A 392 0.84 -26.35 6.45
CA THR A 392 -0.01 -27.53 6.58
C THR A 392 0.04 -28.27 5.25
N ASN A 393 0.60 -29.49 5.26
CA ASN A 393 0.80 -30.35 4.08
C ASN A 393 -0.50 -30.86 3.42
N VAL A 394 -1.64 -30.19 3.60
CA VAL A 394 -2.91 -30.52 2.95
C VAL A 394 -3.66 -29.22 2.67
N SER A 395 -3.88 -28.92 1.39
CA SER A 395 -4.78 -27.84 0.98
C SER A 395 -6.23 -28.28 1.19
N VAL A 396 -6.84 -27.85 2.29
CA VAL A 396 -8.28 -28.08 2.54
C VAL A 396 -9.12 -26.95 1.93
N SER A 397 -8.52 -25.80 1.62
CA SER A 397 -9.27 -24.63 1.23
C SER A 397 -9.87 -24.73 -0.17
N SER A 398 -9.17 -25.34 -1.13
CA SER A 398 -9.71 -25.67 -2.46
C SER A 398 -11.01 -26.49 -2.39
N HIS A 399 -11.17 -27.30 -1.35
CA HIS A 399 -12.34 -28.15 -1.16
C HIS A 399 -13.60 -27.37 -0.75
N PHE A 400 -13.52 -26.19 -0.12
CA PHE A 400 -14.72 -25.49 0.33
C PHE A 400 -15.48 -24.82 -0.83
N LEU A 401 -16.76 -25.19 -0.97
CA LEU A 401 -17.66 -24.67 -2.00
C LEU A 401 -17.84 -23.14 -1.98
N THR A 402 -17.73 -22.49 -0.82
CA THR A 402 -17.89 -21.03 -0.68
C THR A 402 -16.96 -20.26 -1.63
N TYR A 403 -15.73 -20.73 -1.83
CA TYR A 403 -14.76 -20.07 -2.71
C TYR A 403 -15.07 -20.29 -4.17
N THR A 404 -15.41 -21.53 -4.53
CA THR A 404 -15.86 -21.89 -5.87
C THR A 404 -17.06 -21.04 -6.27
N ALA A 405 -18.06 -20.89 -5.38
CA ALA A 405 -19.22 -20.05 -5.60
C ALA A 405 -18.82 -18.58 -5.81
N ALA A 406 -18.00 -17.99 -4.91
CA ALA A 406 -17.56 -16.61 -5.02
C ALA A 406 -16.82 -16.32 -6.35
N THR A 407 -15.93 -17.21 -6.77
CA THR A 407 -15.22 -17.09 -8.06
C THR A 407 -16.17 -17.23 -9.24
N LEU A 408 -17.14 -18.15 -9.20
CA LEU A 408 -18.18 -18.28 -10.23
C LEU A 408 -19.09 -17.03 -10.32
N TYR A 409 -19.39 -16.39 -9.18
CA TYR A 409 -20.06 -15.09 -9.16
C TYR A 409 -19.23 -14.03 -9.84
N PHE A 410 -17.92 -14.00 -9.60
CA PHE A 410 -17.03 -13.04 -10.24
C PHE A 410 -16.91 -13.29 -11.75
N PHE A 411 -16.80 -14.55 -12.17
CA PHE A 411 -16.79 -14.95 -13.58
C PHE A 411 -18.10 -14.58 -14.30
N SER A 412 -19.24 -14.84 -13.65
CA SER A 412 -20.56 -14.40 -14.12
C SER A 412 -20.58 -12.88 -14.35
N TYR A 413 -20.09 -12.09 -13.38
CA TYR A 413 -19.96 -10.63 -13.50
C TYR A 413 -19.02 -10.19 -14.64
N LEU A 414 -17.86 -10.83 -14.81
CA LEU A 414 -16.93 -10.51 -15.90
C LEU A 414 -17.58 -10.72 -17.28
N LEU A 415 -18.40 -11.77 -17.44
CA LEU A 415 -19.14 -12.05 -18.67
C LEU A 415 -20.39 -11.17 -18.85
N GLU A 416 -20.76 -10.33 -17.88
CA GLU A 416 -21.75 -9.28 -18.12
C GLU A 416 -21.23 -8.21 -19.08
N GLN A 417 -19.91 -8.00 -19.11
CA GLN A 417 -19.25 -7.11 -20.06
C GLN A 417 -19.22 -7.74 -21.47
N LYS A 418 -19.75 -7.01 -22.45
CA LYS A 418 -20.01 -7.52 -23.81
C LYS A 418 -18.76 -7.98 -24.55
N ASP A 419 -17.64 -7.27 -24.42
CA ASP A 419 -16.41 -7.62 -25.13
C ASP A 419 -15.76 -8.88 -24.55
N ASN A 420 -15.84 -9.06 -23.23
CA ASN A 420 -15.42 -10.28 -22.56
C ASN A 420 -16.29 -11.46 -23.04
N ASP A 421 -17.62 -11.32 -23.05
CA ASP A 421 -18.54 -12.35 -23.56
C ASP A 421 -18.28 -12.69 -25.03
N GLU A 422 -18.03 -11.69 -25.88
CA GLU A 422 -17.68 -11.88 -27.29
C GLU A 422 -16.42 -12.71 -27.50
N LYS A 423 -15.38 -12.50 -26.66
CA LYS A 423 -14.17 -13.32 -26.67
C LYS A 423 -14.47 -14.80 -26.35
N THR A 424 -15.62 -15.11 -25.75
CA THR A 424 -16.04 -16.48 -25.42
C THR A 424 -16.92 -17.17 -26.47
N LYS A 425 -17.48 -16.45 -27.45
CA LYS A 425 -18.53 -16.99 -28.36
C LYS A 425 -18.07 -18.17 -29.24
N ASN A 426 -16.79 -18.20 -29.61
CA ASN A 426 -16.23 -19.19 -30.54
C ASN A 426 -15.31 -20.22 -29.85
N VAL A 427 -15.30 -20.27 -28.52
CA VAL A 427 -14.50 -21.24 -27.75
C VAL A 427 -15.40 -22.22 -27.01
N SER A 428 -14.83 -23.32 -26.53
CA SER A 428 -15.56 -24.23 -25.64
C SER A 428 -15.81 -23.60 -24.27
N LEU A 429 -16.73 -24.18 -23.49
CA LEU A 429 -16.87 -23.84 -22.07
C LEU A 429 -15.53 -23.93 -21.32
N LYS A 430 -14.74 -24.99 -21.59
CA LYS A 430 -13.38 -25.13 -21.05
C LYS A 430 -12.47 -23.96 -21.45
N GLY A 431 -12.51 -23.54 -22.72
CA GLY A 431 -11.76 -22.38 -23.18
C GLY A 431 -12.22 -21.06 -22.55
N THR A 432 -13.52 -20.93 -22.25
CA THR A 432 -14.07 -19.77 -21.54
C THR A 432 -13.57 -19.69 -20.11
N LEU A 433 -13.60 -20.81 -19.40
CA LEU A 433 -13.12 -20.86 -18.01
C LEU A 433 -11.60 -20.72 -17.94
N LEU A 434 -10.87 -21.21 -18.94
CA LEU A 434 -9.44 -20.94 -19.07
C LEU A 434 -9.16 -19.43 -19.23
N TYR A 435 -9.87 -18.76 -20.13
CA TYR A 435 -9.76 -17.30 -20.31
C TYR A 435 -10.02 -16.51 -19.02
N LEU A 436 -10.99 -16.94 -18.22
CA LEU A 436 -11.32 -16.31 -16.94
C LEU A 436 -10.29 -16.66 -15.84
N ASN A 437 -9.78 -17.89 -15.79
CA ASN A 437 -8.73 -18.30 -14.87
C ASN A 437 -7.40 -17.59 -15.19
N GLU A 438 -7.03 -17.44 -16.46
CA GLU A 438 -5.84 -16.67 -16.89
C GLU A 438 -5.89 -15.22 -16.38
N PHE A 439 -7.06 -14.60 -16.43
CA PHE A 439 -7.26 -13.27 -15.88
C PHE A 439 -7.01 -13.22 -14.36
N MET A 440 -7.48 -14.23 -13.63
CA MET A 440 -7.24 -14.35 -12.18
C MET A 440 -5.75 -14.50 -11.88
N GLU A 441 -5.09 -15.47 -12.54
CA GLU A 441 -3.66 -15.74 -12.39
C GLU A 441 -2.81 -14.48 -12.63
N GLN A 442 -3.07 -13.73 -13.71
CA GLN A 442 -2.32 -12.52 -14.02
C GLN A 442 -2.44 -11.48 -12.90
N ASN A 443 -3.63 -11.29 -12.33
CA ASN A 443 -3.82 -10.36 -11.23
C ASN A 443 -3.17 -10.85 -9.93
N TYR A 444 -3.18 -12.16 -9.69
CA TYR A 444 -2.53 -12.76 -8.53
C TYR A 444 -1.01 -12.66 -8.63
N LYS A 445 -0.43 -12.91 -9.81
CA LYS A 445 0.99 -12.73 -10.08
C LYS A 445 1.47 -11.31 -9.78
N LEU A 446 0.70 -10.29 -10.16
CA LEU A 446 1.02 -8.89 -9.82
C LEU A 446 1.01 -8.64 -8.31
N ILE A 447 0.07 -9.24 -7.58
CA ILE A 447 0.00 -9.11 -6.12
C ILE A 447 1.23 -9.74 -5.47
N PHE A 448 1.70 -10.90 -5.94
CA PHE A 448 2.87 -11.59 -5.38
C PHE A 448 4.22 -11.00 -5.82
N ASP A 449 4.39 -10.71 -7.11
CA ASP A 449 5.69 -10.31 -7.70
C ASP A 449 6.03 -8.83 -7.44
N LEU A 450 5.04 -7.94 -7.35
CA LEU A 450 5.28 -6.50 -7.15
C LEU A 450 5.20 -6.08 -5.68
N ASP A 451 4.66 -6.92 -4.80
CA ASP A 451 4.45 -6.63 -3.38
C ASP A 451 5.17 -7.63 -2.47
N ALA A 452 6.44 -7.93 -2.77
CA ALA A 452 7.34 -8.79 -1.99
C ALA A 452 7.45 -8.42 -0.49
N ASN A 453 6.97 -7.24 -0.09
CA ASN A 453 6.86 -6.81 1.31
C ASN A 453 5.77 -7.57 2.10
N LEU A 454 4.81 -8.22 1.43
CA LEU A 454 3.86 -9.16 2.04
C LEU A 454 4.57 -10.35 2.70
N SER A 455 5.61 -10.88 2.05
CA SER A 455 6.42 -11.97 2.60
C SER A 455 7.21 -11.53 3.84
N MET A 456 7.72 -10.29 3.86
CA MET A 456 8.56 -9.80 4.97
C MET A 456 7.77 -9.41 6.24
N GLN A 457 6.51 -8.98 6.11
CA GLN A 457 5.67 -8.70 7.28
C GLN A 457 5.29 -9.96 8.05
N TYR A 458 5.14 -11.10 7.38
CA TYR A 458 4.85 -12.38 8.03
C TYR A 458 5.98 -12.84 8.97
N ASN A 459 7.23 -12.54 8.62
CA ASN A 459 8.39 -12.87 9.46
C ASN A 459 8.59 -11.91 10.66
N SER A 460 7.83 -10.82 10.78
CA SER A 460 8.11 -9.74 11.76
C SER A 460 6.94 -9.37 12.68
N VAL A 461 5.87 -10.17 12.77
CA VAL A 461 4.73 -9.91 13.66
C VAL A 461 5.10 -10.14 15.13
N ASN A 462 5.69 -9.11 15.75
CA ASN A 462 5.81 -8.93 17.20
C ASN A 462 6.04 -7.43 17.50
N PHE A 463 5.11 -6.53 17.14
CA PHE A 463 5.17 -5.15 17.66
C PHE A 463 3.78 -4.54 17.94
N ASN A 464 3.62 -4.08 19.18
CA ASN A 464 2.49 -3.30 19.71
C ASN A 464 2.40 -1.93 19.02
N MET A 465 1.18 -1.52 18.64
CA MET A 465 0.90 -0.24 17.99
C MET A 465 0.37 0.80 18.98
N ASP A 466 1.07 1.92 19.10
CA ASP A 466 0.53 3.21 19.55
C ASP A 466 1.03 4.31 18.61
N ASN A 467 0.21 4.72 17.63
CA ASN A 467 0.03 6.12 17.23
C ASN A 467 -0.91 6.32 16.04
N LYS A 468 -1.67 7.41 16.14
CA LYS A 468 -2.73 7.89 15.22
C LYS A 468 -2.15 8.45 13.90
N ALA A 469 -2.93 8.30 12.83
CA ALA A 469 -2.79 8.89 11.49
C ALA A 469 -1.89 8.16 10.46
N THR A 470 -2.03 6.84 10.40
CA THR A 470 -1.65 6.03 9.23
C THR A 470 -2.69 4.93 9.10
N ILE A 471 -3.18 4.64 7.89
CA ILE A 471 -4.01 3.46 7.64
C ILE A 471 -3.23 2.28 8.22
N SER A 472 -3.79 1.65 9.26
CA SER A 472 -3.15 0.53 9.94
C SER A 472 -2.73 -0.49 8.88
N PRO A 473 -1.48 -1.01 8.93
CA PRO A 473 -1.08 -2.10 8.06
C PRO A 473 -2.15 -3.17 8.21
N ILE A 474 -2.73 -3.59 7.09
CA ILE A 474 -3.65 -4.72 7.07
C ILE A 474 -2.91 -5.83 7.78
N THR A 475 -3.39 -6.19 8.96
CA THR A 475 -2.95 -7.41 9.62
C THR A 475 -3.45 -8.48 8.67
N TYR A 476 -2.59 -8.97 7.77
CA TYR A 476 -2.98 -9.95 6.77
C TYR A 476 -3.24 -11.26 7.50
N ASN A 477 -4.51 -11.47 7.86
CA ASN A 477 -4.96 -12.40 8.88
C ASN A 477 -6.08 -13.28 8.31
N LYS A 478 -5.89 -14.60 8.38
CA LYS A 478 -6.89 -15.69 8.40
C LYS A 478 -7.93 -15.86 7.28
N ASN A 479 -8.15 -14.90 6.38
CA ASN A 479 -9.14 -15.04 5.30
C ASN A 479 -8.60 -15.94 4.17
N LYS A 480 -9.33 -16.98 3.80
CA LYS A 480 -8.87 -17.98 2.82
C LYS A 480 -8.99 -17.45 1.38
N ASN A 481 -10.00 -16.65 1.01
CA ASN A 481 -10.13 -16.11 -0.37
C ASN A 481 -9.57 -14.68 -0.55
N TRP A 482 -8.45 -14.39 0.10
CA TRP A 482 -7.90 -13.03 0.21
C TRP A 482 -7.48 -12.41 -1.14
N LEU A 483 -7.07 -13.23 -2.12
CA LEU A 483 -6.63 -12.75 -3.43
C LEU A 483 -7.79 -12.16 -4.26
N LEU A 484 -8.93 -12.86 -4.36
CA LEU A 484 -10.13 -12.34 -5.00
C LEU A 484 -10.64 -11.10 -4.27
N LEU A 485 -10.55 -11.07 -2.94
CA LEU A 485 -10.91 -9.91 -2.12
C LEU A 485 -10.08 -8.67 -2.47
N ILE A 486 -8.76 -8.82 -2.61
CA ILE A 486 -7.87 -7.73 -3.01
C ILE A 486 -8.21 -7.24 -4.41
N LEU A 487 -8.44 -8.16 -5.36
CA LEU A 487 -8.82 -7.80 -6.73
C LEU A 487 -10.11 -6.99 -6.74
N LEU A 488 -11.15 -7.45 -6.02
CA LEU A 488 -12.42 -6.74 -5.91
C LEU A 488 -12.28 -5.38 -5.21
N ASN A 489 -11.48 -5.29 -4.15
CA ASN A 489 -11.20 -4.01 -3.49
C ASN A 489 -10.50 -3.02 -4.43
N ASN A 490 -9.55 -3.50 -5.24
CA ASN A 490 -8.90 -2.69 -6.26
C ASN A 490 -9.90 -2.19 -7.31
N ILE A 491 -10.78 -3.07 -7.80
CA ILE A 491 -11.84 -2.71 -8.75
C ILE A 491 -12.81 -1.69 -8.13
N LYS A 492 -13.27 -1.90 -6.89
CA LYS A 492 -14.16 -0.96 -6.17
C LYS A 492 -13.52 0.40 -5.96
N HIS A 493 -12.26 0.44 -5.53
CA HIS A 493 -11.50 1.69 -5.39
C HIS A 493 -11.44 2.43 -6.74
N ASP A 494 -11.25 1.69 -7.82
CA ASP A 494 -11.19 2.25 -9.16
C ASP A 494 -12.53 2.79 -9.68
N LEU A 495 -13.61 2.45 -9.01
CA LEU A 495 -14.97 2.86 -9.29
C LEU A 495 -15.50 3.96 -8.34
N ASP A 496 -14.70 4.39 -7.35
CA ASP A 496 -15.14 5.22 -6.21
C ASP A 496 -16.37 4.63 -5.49
N ILE A 497 -16.52 3.30 -5.52
CA ILE A 497 -17.58 2.61 -4.79
C ILE A 497 -17.13 2.51 -3.34
N ARG A 498 -17.60 3.46 -2.53
CA ARG A 498 -17.40 3.46 -1.08
C ARG A 498 -18.39 2.50 -0.45
N THR A 499 -17.90 1.37 0.05
CA THR A 499 -18.69 0.46 0.87
C THR A 499 -18.50 0.78 2.35
N ASP A 500 -19.59 0.82 3.14
CA ASP A 500 -19.55 0.99 4.60
C ASP A 500 -18.77 -0.12 5.35
N HIS A 501 -18.42 -1.19 4.63
CA HIS A 501 -17.63 -2.30 5.12
C HIS A 501 -16.26 -2.24 4.43
N TYR A 502 -15.27 -1.63 5.08
CA TYR A 502 -13.89 -2.07 4.88
C TYR A 502 -13.84 -3.46 5.48
N LEU A 503 -13.76 -4.49 4.62
CA LEU A 503 -13.80 -5.90 5.02
C LEU A 503 -12.79 -6.13 6.14
N LYS A 504 -13.30 -6.23 7.37
CA LYS A 504 -12.53 -6.70 8.52
C LYS A 504 -12.36 -8.20 8.37
N ASP A 505 -11.27 -8.71 8.91
CA ASP A 505 -10.88 -10.12 8.92
C ASP A 505 -12.11 -11.04 9.12
N GLU A 506 -12.20 -12.11 8.30
CA GLU A 506 -13.12 -13.26 8.47
C GLU A 506 -14.57 -13.19 7.90
N GLN A 507 -14.93 -12.26 6.99
CA GLN A 507 -16.31 -12.18 6.42
C GLN A 507 -16.42 -12.54 4.92
N GLU A 508 -16.03 -13.75 4.54
CA GLU A 508 -16.00 -14.25 3.15
C GLU A 508 -17.36 -14.18 2.42
N ALA A 509 -18.46 -14.38 3.15
CA ALA A 509 -19.82 -14.29 2.62
C ALA A 509 -20.15 -12.92 1.96
N LEU A 510 -19.43 -11.86 2.35
CA LEU A 510 -19.64 -10.51 1.80
C LEU A 510 -19.00 -10.29 0.42
N ILE A 511 -18.13 -11.19 -0.05
CA ILE A 511 -17.50 -11.09 -1.38
C ILE A 511 -18.57 -11.06 -2.47
N ILE A 512 -19.54 -11.97 -2.40
CA ILE A 512 -20.64 -12.05 -3.39
C ILE A 512 -21.52 -10.80 -3.32
N GLU A 513 -21.77 -10.27 -2.11
CA GLU A 513 -22.53 -9.03 -1.95
C GLU A 513 -21.82 -7.81 -2.54
N ASP A 514 -20.49 -7.77 -2.48
CA ASP A 514 -19.70 -6.72 -3.15
C ASP A 514 -19.73 -6.86 -4.67
N ILE A 515 -19.75 -8.08 -5.22
CA ILE A 515 -19.93 -8.32 -6.67
C ILE A 515 -21.32 -7.83 -7.13
N PHE A 516 -22.37 -8.06 -6.34
CA PHE A 516 -23.69 -7.51 -6.64
C PHE A 516 -23.69 -5.98 -6.69
N LYS A 517 -23.00 -5.32 -5.75
CA LYS A 517 -22.88 -3.84 -5.76
C LYS A 517 -22.17 -3.33 -7.02
N LEU A 518 -21.11 -4.01 -7.48
CA LEU A 518 -20.45 -3.65 -8.74
C LEU A 518 -21.44 -3.68 -9.91
N SER A 519 -22.28 -4.71 -9.95
CA SER A 519 -23.30 -4.89 -10.99
C SER A 519 -24.41 -3.84 -10.89
N ASP A 520 -24.87 -3.52 -9.68
CA ASP A 520 -25.93 -2.52 -9.42
C ASP A 520 -25.51 -1.10 -9.84
N GLU A 521 -24.22 -0.77 -9.74
CA GLU A 521 -23.65 0.51 -10.20
C GLU A 521 -23.49 0.61 -11.72
N LYS A 522 -23.80 -0.46 -12.48
CA LYS A 522 -23.66 -0.54 -13.95
C LYS A 522 -22.24 -0.25 -14.44
N ARG A 523 -21.27 -0.74 -13.68
CA ARG A 523 -19.85 -0.58 -13.96
C ARG A 523 -19.23 -1.96 -14.11
N TYR A 524 -18.45 -2.14 -15.18
CA TYR A 524 -17.98 -3.45 -15.59
C TYR A 524 -16.47 -3.48 -15.76
N THR A 525 -15.89 -4.65 -15.48
CA THR A 525 -14.46 -4.91 -15.66
C THR A 525 -14.24 -5.49 -17.05
N LYS A 526 -13.62 -4.72 -17.95
CA LYS A 526 -13.20 -5.18 -19.27
C LYS A 526 -11.77 -5.71 -19.20
N ILE A 527 -11.58 -6.97 -19.59
CA ILE A 527 -10.28 -7.64 -19.58
C ILE A 527 -9.49 -7.19 -20.81
N ILE A 528 -8.25 -6.74 -20.57
CA ILE A 528 -7.29 -6.36 -21.59
C ILE A 528 -6.53 -7.63 -22.01
N SER A 529 -6.64 -8.03 -23.27
CA SER A 529 -5.95 -9.23 -23.76
C SER A 529 -4.44 -9.02 -23.94
N LYS A 530 -3.71 -10.13 -24.03
CA LYS A 530 -2.29 -10.14 -24.43
C LYS A 530 -2.04 -9.35 -25.72
N ASP A 531 -2.85 -9.57 -26.75
CA ASP A 531 -2.75 -8.87 -28.05
C ASP A 531 -2.99 -7.35 -27.92
N GLU A 532 -3.89 -6.94 -27.03
CA GLU A 532 -4.13 -5.51 -26.75
C GLU A 532 -2.89 -4.88 -26.11
N VAL A 533 -2.29 -5.54 -25.10
CA VAL A 533 -1.03 -5.07 -24.50
C VAL A 533 0.11 -5.08 -25.52
N GLU A 534 0.12 -6.04 -26.44
CA GLU A 534 1.14 -6.11 -27.47
C GLU A 534 1.11 -4.90 -28.41
N LYS A 535 -0.09 -4.47 -28.81
CA LYS A 535 -0.28 -3.22 -29.58
C LYS A 535 0.17 -1.98 -28.80
N PHE A 536 -0.02 -1.95 -27.49
CA PHE A 536 0.40 -0.82 -26.66
C PHE A 536 1.93 -0.69 -26.57
N LYS A 537 2.68 -1.80 -26.68
CA LYS A 537 4.16 -1.76 -26.76
C LYS A 537 4.64 -0.99 -27.98
N GLU A 538 3.95 -1.14 -29.11
CA GLU A 538 4.35 -0.55 -30.40
C GLU A 538 3.86 0.89 -30.57
N SER A 539 2.61 1.14 -30.22
CA SER A 539 1.93 2.41 -30.51
C SER A 539 1.75 3.32 -29.29
N GLY A 540 1.99 2.82 -28.08
CA GLY A 540 1.61 3.45 -26.82
C GLY A 540 0.12 3.27 -26.51
N CYS A 541 -0.34 3.84 -25.40
CA CYS A 541 -1.76 3.81 -25.04
C CYS A 541 -2.47 5.07 -25.55
N GLU A 542 -3.54 4.90 -26.31
CA GLU A 542 -4.32 6.04 -26.84
C GLU A 542 -5.30 6.59 -25.79
N LYS A 543 -6.04 5.71 -25.10
CA LYS A 543 -7.08 6.09 -24.14
C LYS A 543 -6.53 6.24 -22.73
N ILE A 544 -7.16 7.12 -21.93
CA ILE A 544 -6.75 7.39 -20.55
C ILE A 544 -6.90 6.15 -19.65
N GLU A 545 -7.93 5.32 -19.85
CA GLU A 545 -8.07 4.06 -19.12
C GLU A 545 -6.97 3.05 -19.46
N ASP A 546 -6.55 2.95 -20.73
CA ASP A 546 -5.44 2.07 -21.11
C ASP A 546 -4.14 2.54 -20.47
N LYS A 547 -3.89 3.85 -20.48
CA LYS A 547 -2.77 4.50 -19.77
C LYS A 547 -2.83 4.20 -18.26
N ARG A 548 -4.01 4.27 -17.65
CA ARG A 548 -4.21 3.97 -16.21
C ARG A 548 -3.90 2.51 -15.89
N ALA A 549 -4.37 1.59 -16.73
CA ALA A 549 -4.09 0.17 -16.58
C ALA A 549 -2.57 -0.08 -16.67
N MET A 550 -1.91 0.40 -17.73
CA MET A 550 -0.47 0.21 -17.92
C MET A 550 0.38 0.92 -16.87
N HIS A 551 -0.04 2.09 -16.37
CA HIS A 551 0.66 2.79 -15.27
C HIS A 551 0.81 1.90 -14.03
N LYS A 552 -0.18 1.02 -13.79
CA LYS A 552 -0.26 0.11 -12.66
C LYS A 552 0.02 -1.35 -13.04
N CYS A 553 0.47 -1.60 -14.27
CA CYS A 553 0.69 -2.93 -14.85
C CYS A 553 -0.52 -3.87 -14.73
N ARG A 554 -1.75 -3.40 -14.99
CA ARG A 554 -3.00 -4.17 -14.83
C ARG A 554 -3.50 -4.77 -16.14
N THR A 555 -4.27 -5.87 -16.03
CA THR A 555 -4.91 -6.56 -17.16
C THR A 555 -6.40 -6.27 -17.31
N TYR A 556 -6.89 -5.19 -16.70
CA TYR A 556 -8.27 -4.75 -16.86
C TYR A 556 -8.40 -3.24 -16.88
N LYS A 557 -9.52 -2.79 -17.42
CA LYS A 557 -10.02 -1.43 -17.28
C LYS A 557 -11.48 -1.43 -16.90
N VAL A 558 -11.91 -0.27 -16.40
CA VAL A 558 -13.27 -0.06 -15.95
C VAL A 558 -14.06 0.64 -17.05
N VAL A 559 -15.21 0.07 -17.41
CA VAL A 559 -16.12 0.58 -18.44
C VAL A 559 -17.56 0.69 -17.90
N ASP A 560 -18.38 1.49 -18.56
CA ASP A 560 -19.82 1.51 -18.32
C ASP A 560 -20.57 0.42 -19.12
N GLU A 561 -21.90 0.37 -18.99
CA GLU A 561 -22.79 -0.56 -19.70
C GLU A 561 -22.69 -0.49 -21.25
N SER A 562 -22.21 0.63 -21.78
CA SER A 562 -21.96 0.82 -23.22
C SER A 562 -20.56 0.38 -23.66
N SER A 563 -19.78 -0.20 -22.74
CA SER A 563 -18.35 -0.50 -22.92
C SER A 563 -17.49 0.74 -23.15
N SER A 564 -17.99 1.92 -22.78
CA SER A 564 -17.23 3.17 -22.85
C SER A 564 -16.36 3.34 -21.62
N ASP A 565 -15.16 3.89 -21.82
CA ASP A 565 -14.23 4.17 -20.73
C ASP A 565 -14.86 5.16 -19.74
N VAL A 566 -14.72 4.90 -18.44
CA VAL A 566 -15.31 5.76 -17.40
C VAL A 566 -14.49 7.02 -17.16
N THR A 567 -13.17 6.95 -17.32
CA THR A 567 -12.28 8.11 -17.28
C THR A 567 -11.78 8.45 -18.67
N THR A 568 -12.51 9.31 -19.37
CA THR A 568 -12.17 9.71 -20.75
C THR A 568 -11.33 10.99 -20.81
N THR A 569 -11.31 11.79 -19.74
CA THR A 569 -10.57 13.05 -19.68
C THR A 569 -9.60 13.12 -18.51
N LYS A 570 -8.57 13.97 -18.64
CA LYS A 570 -7.64 14.27 -17.54
C LYS A 570 -8.36 14.89 -16.34
N ALA A 571 -9.42 15.65 -16.57
CA ALA A 571 -10.23 16.22 -15.49
C ALA A 571 -10.94 15.12 -14.69
N ASP A 572 -11.47 14.09 -15.36
CA ASP A 572 -12.11 12.96 -14.69
C ASP A 572 -11.09 12.10 -13.94
N ALA A 573 -9.93 11.85 -14.52
CA ALA A 573 -8.81 11.21 -13.82
C ALA A 573 -8.37 12.02 -12.58
N SER A 574 -8.36 13.35 -12.66
CA SER A 574 -8.01 14.25 -11.54
C SER A 574 -9.06 14.24 -10.42
N LYS A 575 -10.35 14.05 -10.74
CA LYS A 575 -11.40 13.91 -9.72
C LYS A 575 -11.22 12.61 -8.94
N LEU A 576 -10.87 11.53 -9.64
CA LEU A 576 -10.70 10.21 -9.04
C LEU A 576 -9.41 10.08 -8.23
N TYR A 577 -8.32 10.68 -8.69
CA TYR A 577 -6.98 10.48 -8.12
C TYR A 577 -6.31 11.71 -7.53
N THR A 578 -6.97 12.87 -7.58
CA THR A 578 -6.39 14.20 -7.30
C THR A 578 -5.33 14.63 -8.33
N TYR A 579 -5.20 15.94 -8.53
CA TYR A 579 -4.20 16.52 -9.45
C TYR A 579 -2.75 16.25 -9.02
N THR A 580 -2.52 15.88 -7.75
CA THR A 580 -1.20 15.59 -7.21
C THR A 580 -0.77 14.13 -7.39
N SER A 581 -1.65 13.24 -7.87
CA SER A 581 -1.28 11.84 -8.14
C SER A 581 -0.27 11.71 -9.28
N ASN A 582 0.60 10.69 -9.18
CA ASN A 582 1.61 10.41 -10.20
C ASN A 582 1.01 10.04 -11.56
N PHE A 583 -0.13 9.34 -11.57
CA PHE A 583 -0.86 9.06 -12.80
C PHE A 583 -1.37 10.35 -13.48
N THR A 584 -2.03 11.24 -12.74
CA THR A 584 -2.52 12.50 -13.33
C THR A 584 -1.37 13.39 -13.83
N ARG A 585 -0.22 13.35 -13.15
CA ARG A 585 1.02 14.01 -13.58
C ARG A 585 1.58 13.39 -14.87
N SER A 586 1.57 12.06 -15.01
CA SER A 586 2.07 11.39 -16.22
C SER A 586 1.28 11.76 -17.47
N LEU A 587 -0.03 12.01 -17.32
CA LEU A 587 -0.89 12.50 -18.41
C LEU A 587 -0.53 13.90 -18.93
N SER A 588 0.40 14.61 -18.26
CA SER A 588 0.82 15.98 -18.59
C SER A 588 2.25 16.06 -19.12
N SER A 589 2.89 14.91 -19.37
CA SER A 589 4.26 14.83 -19.86
C SER A 589 4.31 14.96 -21.39
N GLN A 590 5.36 15.60 -21.91
CA GLN A 590 5.63 15.61 -23.36
C GLN A 590 6.10 14.24 -23.86
N ASP A 591 6.66 13.39 -22.98
CA ASP A 591 7.13 12.03 -23.30
C ASP A 591 6.11 10.95 -22.89
N GLU A 592 4.86 11.33 -22.66
CA GLU A 592 3.79 10.43 -22.19
C GLU A 592 3.70 9.14 -23.05
N LYS A 593 3.78 9.28 -24.38
CA LYS A 593 3.71 8.15 -25.30
C LYS A 593 4.83 7.14 -25.06
N ALA A 594 6.08 7.61 -24.98
CA ALA A 594 7.25 6.75 -24.77
C ALA A 594 7.19 6.07 -23.40
N TYR A 595 6.74 6.79 -22.37
CA TYR A 595 6.53 6.24 -21.04
C TYR A 595 5.53 5.09 -21.05
N PHE A 596 4.38 5.25 -21.70
CA PHE A 596 3.36 4.20 -21.74
C PHE A 596 3.73 3.03 -22.66
N MET A 597 4.52 3.24 -23.71
CA MET A 597 5.13 2.13 -24.45
C MET A 597 6.02 1.28 -23.54
N LYS A 598 6.93 1.91 -22.78
CA LYS A 598 7.80 1.21 -21.82
C LYS A 598 7.02 0.54 -20.68
N LYS A 599 5.96 1.17 -20.17
CA LYS A 599 5.07 0.55 -19.19
C LYS A 599 4.32 -0.66 -19.77
N SER A 600 3.96 -0.62 -21.05
CA SER A 600 3.34 -1.76 -21.74
C SER A 600 4.33 -2.90 -21.97
N GLU A 601 5.58 -2.59 -22.32
CA GLU A 601 6.67 -3.60 -22.37
C GLU A 601 6.87 -4.27 -21.00
N GLN A 602 6.95 -3.47 -19.93
CA GLN A 602 7.04 -3.98 -18.56
C GLN A 602 5.84 -4.87 -18.21
N THR A 603 4.63 -4.41 -18.50
CA THR A 603 3.39 -5.16 -18.24
C THR A 603 3.39 -6.49 -18.99
N TYR A 604 3.80 -6.46 -20.26
CA TYR A 604 3.86 -7.66 -21.09
C TYR A 604 4.86 -8.68 -20.54
N SER A 605 6.06 -8.23 -20.20
CA SER A 605 7.10 -9.09 -19.62
C SER A 605 6.67 -9.68 -18.28
N LEU A 606 6.01 -8.90 -17.42
CA LEU A 606 5.56 -9.37 -16.12
C LEU A 606 4.47 -10.46 -16.23
N LEU A 607 3.55 -10.32 -17.20
CA LEU A 607 2.29 -11.06 -17.17
C LEU A 607 2.13 -12.10 -18.26
N PHE A 608 2.79 -11.91 -19.41
CA PHE A 608 2.58 -12.75 -20.59
C PHE A 608 3.87 -13.38 -21.12
N ASP A 609 5.03 -12.90 -20.69
CA ASP A 609 6.31 -13.50 -21.04
C ASP A 609 6.80 -14.41 -19.90
N ASN A 610 7.09 -15.67 -20.26
CA ASN A 610 7.67 -16.66 -19.37
C ASN A 610 9.17 -16.88 -19.66
N SER A 611 9.76 -16.06 -20.53
CA SER A 611 11.19 -16.10 -20.83
C SER A 611 12.02 -15.57 -19.64
N THR A 612 13.24 -16.10 -19.47
CA THR A 612 14.23 -15.57 -18.51
C THR A 612 14.98 -14.35 -19.05
N GLN A 613 14.52 -13.77 -20.17
CA GLN A 613 15.20 -12.70 -20.89
C GLN A 613 14.71 -11.30 -20.50
N SER A 614 13.54 -11.15 -19.90
CA SER A 614 13.05 -9.84 -19.46
C SER A 614 12.37 -9.93 -18.08
N GLY A 615 12.43 -8.86 -17.29
CA GLY A 615 11.79 -8.85 -15.98
C GLY A 615 11.79 -7.48 -15.29
N SER A 616 11.26 -7.42 -14.07
CA SER A 616 11.15 -6.16 -13.31
C SER A 616 11.70 -6.27 -11.88
N ILE A 617 12.19 -5.13 -11.36
CA ILE A 617 12.64 -4.93 -9.98
C ILE A 617 11.85 -3.76 -9.37
N ASN A 618 11.50 -3.86 -8.10
CA ASN A 618 10.93 -2.76 -7.35
C ASN A 618 12.04 -1.86 -6.78
N LEU A 619 11.94 -0.53 -6.97
CA LEU A 619 12.94 0.41 -6.45
C LEU A 619 12.97 0.46 -4.92
N TYR A 620 11.90 0.03 -4.23
CA TYR A 620 11.89 -0.04 -2.76
C TYR A 620 12.84 -1.12 -2.21
N ASP A 621 13.09 -2.19 -2.97
CA ASP A 621 13.97 -3.27 -2.51
C ASP A 621 15.43 -2.82 -2.37
N VAL A 622 15.77 -1.65 -2.93
CA VAL A 622 17.13 -1.07 -3.03
C VAL A 622 17.48 -0.15 -1.84
N LYS A 623 16.50 0.20 -0.97
CA LYS A 623 16.71 1.15 0.13
C LYS A 623 17.13 0.46 1.44
N ASP A 624 18.38 0.69 1.86
CA ASP A 624 18.79 0.47 3.26
C ASP A 624 18.44 1.72 4.08
N ARG A 625 17.35 1.67 4.84
CA ARG A 625 17.08 2.33 6.15
C ARG A 625 15.60 2.67 6.32
N GLY A 626 15.04 2.12 7.40
CA GLY A 626 13.99 2.68 8.28
C GLY A 626 12.74 3.32 7.65
N GLU A 627 11.59 2.67 7.86
CA GLU A 627 10.22 3.06 7.47
C GLU A 627 9.80 2.72 6.04
N ILE A 628 9.42 1.45 5.86
CA ILE A 628 8.59 0.99 4.74
C ILE A 628 7.18 1.56 4.96
N LYS A 629 6.79 2.58 4.18
CA LYS A 629 5.38 3.01 4.10
C LYS A 629 4.64 2.09 3.12
N PHE A 630 3.75 1.27 3.66
CA PHE A 630 2.82 0.46 2.89
C PHE A 630 1.90 1.35 2.07
N GLY A 631 1.84 1.09 0.76
CA GLY A 631 0.81 1.60 -0.12
C GLY A 631 0.58 0.55 -1.18
N PHE A 632 -0.56 -0.14 -1.10
CA PHE A 632 -1.12 -0.88 -2.23
C PHE A 632 -0.99 0.01 -3.47
N LEU A 633 -0.31 -0.47 -4.53
CA LEU A 633 0.02 0.23 -5.80
C LEU A 633 1.47 0.77 -5.98
N SER A 634 2.51 0.07 -5.51
CA SER A 634 3.90 0.55 -5.69
C SER A 634 4.52 0.36 -7.10
N ALA A 635 3.77 -0.13 -8.11
CA ALA A 635 4.25 -0.33 -9.49
C ALA A 635 4.70 0.94 -10.26
N SER A 636 4.67 2.12 -9.66
CA SER A 636 5.22 3.32 -10.31
C SER A 636 6.69 3.61 -9.95
N SER A 637 7.18 2.95 -8.89
CA SER A 637 8.56 2.85 -8.39
C SER A 637 9.38 1.67 -8.93
N SER A 638 9.76 1.55 -10.21
CA SER A 638 10.24 0.24 -10.72
C SER A 638 11.31 0.33 -11.81
N VAL A 639 12.13 -0.72 -11.95
CA VAL A 639 13.08 -0.92 -13.05
C VAL A 639 12.62 -2.10 -13.90
N TYR A 640 12.38 -1.86 -15.19
CA TYR A 640 12.16 -2.90 -16.19
C TYR A 640 13.49 -3.21 -16.89
N VAL A 641 13.81 -4.49 -17.05
CA VAL A 641 15.04 -5.02 -17.65
C VAL A 641 14.66 -5.85 -18.87
N ASP A 642 15.21 -5.52 -20.03
CA ASP A 642 15.05 -6.24 -21.29
C ASP A 642 16.45 -6.69 -21.77
N LYS A 643 16.76 -7.98 -21.60
CA LYS A 643 18.10 -8.53 -21.92
C LYS A 643 18.30 -8.67 -23.42
N ASP A 644 17.25 -8.93 -24.17
CA ASP A 644 17.33 -9.10 -25.63
C ASP A 644 17.65 -7.77 -26.32
N LYS A 645 17.08 -6.67 -25.82
CA LYS A 645 17.38 -5.31 -26.31
C LYS A 645 18.54 -4.64 -25.59
N GLU A 646 19.14 -5.31 -24.60
CA GLU A 646 20.15 -4.75 -23.70
C GLU A 646 19.73 -3.36 -23.18
N SER A 647 18.52 -3.27 -22.63
CA SER A 647 17.93 -1.99 -22.20
C SER A 647 17.24 -2.04 -20.84
N LEU A 648 17.24 -0.89 -20.15
CA LEU A 648 16.64 -0.66 -18.85
C LEU A 648 15.65 0.50 -18.95
N ALA A 649 14.47 0.36 -18.36
CA ALA A 649 13.55 1.48 -18.16
C ALA A 649 13.33 1.70 -16.65
N ILE A 650 13.78 2.84 -16.13
CA ILE A 650 13.70 3.19 -14.71
C ILE A 650 12.56 4.19 -14.54
N PHE A 651 11.49 3.76 -13.87
CA PHE A 651 10.32 4.59 -13.59
C PHE A 651 10.41 5.13 -12.17
N THR A 652 10.49 6.45 -12.02
CA THR A 652 10.59 7.15 -10.74
C THR A 652 9.43 8.11 -10.49
N LYS A 653 9.16 8.35 -9.21
CA LYS A 653 8.18 9.30 -8.67
C LYS A 653 8.89 10.50 -8.03
N ASP A 654 8.07 11.47 -7.62
CA ASP A 654 8.52 12.56 -6.76
C ASP A 654 9.19 12.03 -5.47
N LYS A 655 10.37 12.59 -5.17
CA LYS A 655 11.26 12.31 -4.02
C LYS A 655 11.89 10.92 -4.00
N ASP A 656 11.90 10.22 -5.12
CA ASP A 656 12.64 8.97 -5.22
C ASP A 656 14.16 9.20 -5.15
N ILE A 657 14.84 8.22 -4.58
CA ILE A 657 16.31 8.14 -4.53
C ILE A 657 16.71 6.93 -5.36
N VAL A 658 17.58 7.15 -6.33
CA VAL A 658 18.09 6.13 -7.26
C VAL A 658 19.57 5.91 -6.94
N ASP A 659 19.90 4.73 -6.40
CA ASP A 659 21.29 4.33 -6.14
C ASP A 659 21.75 3.44 -7.28
N ILE A 660 22.69 3.94 -8.11
CA ILE A 660 23.10 3.28 -9.35
C ILE A 660 23.77 1.93 -9.06
N GLU A 661 24.69 1.88 -8.10
CA GLU A 661 25.46 0.68 -7.80
C GLU A 661 24.55 -0.43 -7.28
N LYS A 662 23.66 -0.10 -6.33
CA LYS A 662 22.72 -1.06 -5.77
C LYS A 662 21.69 -1.58 -6.79
N ILE A 663 21.25 -0.74 -7.72
CA ILE A 663 20.37 -1.19 -8.81
C ILE A 663 21.08 -2.21 -9.68
N TYR A 664 22.31 -1.92 -10.12
CA TYR A 664 23.07 -2.82 -10.96
C TYR A 664 23.44 -4.14 -10.26
N GLU A 665 23.76 -4.10 -8.97
CA GLU A 665 23.96 -5.32 -8.15
C GLU A 665 22.71 -6.20 -8.14
N LYS A 666 21.52 -5.64 -7.89
CA LYS A 666 20.28 -6.42 -7.93
C LYS A 666 19.94 -6.96 -9.30
N ILE A 667 20.26 -6.23 -10.37
CA ILE A 667 20.07 -6.73 -11.75
C ILE A 667 20.99 -7.92 -12.00
N ARG A 668 22.26 -7.83 -11.59
CA ARG A 668 23.23 -8.95 -11.61
C ARG A 668 22.66 -10.16 -10.87
N ASP A 669 22.23 -9.97 -9.61
CA ASP A 669 21.76 -11.05 -8.74
C ASP A 669 20.48 -11.72 -9.26
N LYS A 670 19.49 -10.92 -9.70
CA LYS A 670 18.16 -11.43 -10.08
C LYS A 670 18.13 -12.01 -11.49
N PHE A 671 18.89 -11.44 -12.43
CA PHE A 671 18.78 -11.76 -13.87
C PHE A 671 20.04 -12.37 -14.49
N GLY A 672 21.15 -12.46 -13.74
CA GLY A 672 22.41 -13.01 -14.22
C GLY A 672 23.06 -12.18 -15.32
N VAL A 673 22.82 -10.86 -15.36
CA VAL A 673 23.41 -9.94 -16.34
C VAL A 673 24.77 -9.48 -15.82
N GLU A 674 25.87 -9.80 -16.50
CA GLU A 674 27.23 -9.49 -16.01
C GLU A 674 27.53 -7.97 -15.97
N ASN A 675 27.22 -7.24 -17.04
CA ASN A 675 27.57 -5.82 -17.23
C ASN A 675 26.33 -4.94 -17.48
N PRO A 676 25.39 -4.82 -16.51
CA PRO A 676 24.16 -4.03 -16.66
C PRO A 676 24.41 -2.54 -16.92
N GLU A 677 25.59 -2.01 -16.55
CA GLU A 677 26.00 -0.64 -16.83
C GLU A 677 26.16 -0.31 -18.32
N ASN A 678 26.28 -1.31 -19.19
CA ASN A 678 26.37 -1.13 -20.64
C ASN A 678 24.99 -1.07 -21.32
N TYR A 679 23.93 -1.41 -20.60
CA TYR A 679 22.59 -1.42 -21.16
C TYR A 679 22.09 0.01 -21.38
N LYS A 680 21.31 0.22 -22.43
CA LYS A 680 20.69 1.52 -22.71
C LYS A 680 19.65 1.84 -21.65
N VAL A 681 19.68 3.05 -21.08
CA VAL A 681 18.78 3.41 -19.96
C VAL A 681 17.78 4.51 -20.34
N ASP A 682 16.50 4.24 -20.14
CA ASP A 682 15.43 5.24 -20.17
C ASP A 682 14.99 5.58 -18.74
N LEU A 683 15.47 6.70 -18.19
CA LEU A 683 15.11 7.18 -16.85
C LEU A 683 13.93 8.17 -16.92
N PHE A 684 12.80 7.82 -16.30
CA PHE A 684 11.58 8.63 -16.28
C PHE A 684 11.29 9.22 -14.89
N LEU A 685 10.97 10.51 -14.81
CA LEU A 685 10.37 11.18 -13.63
C LEU A 685 8.90 11.52 -13.91
N ASN A 686 7.96 10.82 -13.28
CA ASN A 686 6.51 10.96 -13.50
C ASN A 686 6.10 10.99 -14.99
N ALA A 687 6.80 10.21 -15.84
CA ALA A 687 6.70 10.13 -17.30
C ALA A 687 7.47 11.15 -18.15
N THR A 688 8.26 12.06 -17.58
CA THR A 688 9.23 12.85 -18.36
C THR A 688 10.53 12.09 -18.51
N LEU A 689 11.01 11.92 -19.74
CA LEU A 689 12.24 11.20 -20.03
C LEU A 689 13.45 12.11 -19.80
N LEU A 690 14.39 11.67 -18.97
CA LEU A 690 15.56 12.44 -18.59
C LEU A 690 16.74 12.08 -19.49
N LYS A 691 17.20 13.03 -20.34
CA LYS A 691 18.32 12.82 -21.29
C LYS A 691 19.58 13.62 -20.95
N GLY A 692 19.51 14.50 -19.96
CA GLY A 692 20.61 15.40 -19.58
C GLY A 692 20.51 16.79 -20.21
N ALA A 693 21.55 17.60 -20.01
CA ALA A 693 21.56 19.03 -20.32
C ALA A 693 22.98 19.61 -20.41
N ASN A 694 23.12 20.88 -20.81
CA ASN A 694 24.39 21.60 -20.82
C ASN A 694 24.52 22.47 -19.56
N GLU A 695 25.75 22.67 -19.09
CA GLU A 695 26.03 23.53 -17.94
C GLU A 695 25.63 24.97 -18.25
N ALA A 696 24.92 25.60 -17.31
CA ALA A 696 24.56 27.00 -17.42
C ALA A 696 25.79 27.88 -17.23
N LYS A 697 25.91 28.95 -18.03
CA LYS A 697 27.10 29.82 -18.04
C LYS A 697 27.43 30.44 -16.66
N ASP A 698 26.41 30.73 -15.86
CA ASP A 698 26.54 31.43 -14.57
C ASP A 698 26.28 30.52 -13.36
N TYR A 699 25.99 29.23 -13.57
CA TYR A 699 25.62 28.30 -12.51
C TYR A 699 26.43 27.00 -12.60
N LYS A 700 27.62 27.02 -11.99
CA LYS A 700 28.59 25.91 -11.95
C LYS A 700 27.95 24.64 -11.38
N PHE A 701 28.12 23.52 -12.08
CA PHE A 701 27.48 22.23 -11.80
C PHE A 701 25.94 22.21 -11.88
N GLY A 702 25.31 23.26 -12.38
CA GLY A 702 23.91 23.22 -12.76
C GLY A 702 23.72 23.18 -14.25
N PHE A 703 22.85 22.29 -14.71
CA PHE A 703 22.66 21.99 -16.12
C PHE A 703 21.21 22.20 -16.51
N THR A 704 21.02 22.83 -17.66
CA THR A 704 19.70 23.10 -18.21
C THR A 704 19.70 23.16 -19.74
N ASN A 705 18.52 23.04 -20.33
CA ASN A 705 18.29 23.02 -21.79
C ASN A 705 17.68 24.34 -22.31
N PHE A 706 17.78 25.43 -21.55
CA PHE A 706 17.38 26.77 -21.99
C PHE A 706 18.45 27.37 -22.91
N LYS A 707 18.01 28.05 -23.97
CA LYS A 707 18.90 28.58 -25.03
C LYS A 707 19.34 30.03 -24.83
N ASP A 708 18.77 30.79 -23.89
CA ASP A 708 18.98 32.25 -23.80
C ASP A 708 19.27 32.75 -22.36
N GLU A 709 20.23 33.67 -22.27
CA GLU A 709 20.96 34.16 -21.08
C GLU A 709 20.17 35.12 -20.17
N LYS A 710 18.92 34.81 -19.80
CA LYS A 710 18.23 35.56 -18.75
C LYS A 710 17.67 34.61 -17.69
N GLU A 711 18.37 34.55 -16.55
CA GLU A 711 17.98 33.82 -15.35
C GLU A 711 16.63 34.26 -14.73
N HIS A 712 15.95 35.27 -15.29
CA HIS A 712 14.70 35.79 -14.75
C HIS A 712 13.43 35.06 -15.20
N ASP A 713 13.45 34.23 -16.25
CA ASP A 713 12.22 33.66 -16.84
C ASP A 713 12.07 32.14 -16.66
N LEU A 714 12.82 31.52 -15.74
CA LEU A 714 12.81 30.05 -15.52
C LEU A 714 11.46 29.48 -15.01
N PHE A 715 10.49 30.34 -14.67
CA PHE A 715 9.24 29.94 -14.01
C PHE A 715 7.96 30.63 -14.50
N GLU A 716 8.00 31.52 -15.50
CA GLU A 716 6.80 32.23 -15.97
C GLU A 716 5.89 31.38 -16.90
N ASN A 717 6.44 30.39 -17.61
CA ASN A 717 5.66 29.50 -18.49
C ASN A 717 5.55 28.08 -17.92
N LYS A 718 4.41 27.78 -17.26
CA LYS A 718 4.16 26.49 -16.58
C LYS A 718 4.03 25.27 -17.50
N GLU A 719 3.83 25.46 -18.82
CA GLU A 719 3.55 24.35 -19.74
C GLU A 719 4.80 23.71 -20.36
N ASP A 720 5.89 24.47 -20.53
CA ASP A 720 7.13 24.04 -21.24
C ASP A 720 8.39 23.94 -20.36
N GLN A 721 8.22 23.91 -19.03
CA GLN A 721 9.35 23.82 -18.10
C GLN A 721 10.12 22.49 -18.29
N LYS A 722 11.38 22.60 -18.69
CA LYS A 722 12.30 21.46 -18.88
C LYS A 722 12.98 21.06 -17.55
N PRO A 723 13.47 19.81 -17.43
CA PRO A 723 14.18 19.38 -16.23
C PRO A 723 15.44 20.19 -15.98
N PHE A 724 15.69 20.50 -14.70
CA PHE A 724 16.90 21.11 -14.19
C PHE A 724 17.71 20.05 -13.43
N TYR A 725 19.03 20.07 -13.62
CA TYR A 725 19.94 19.07 -13.06
C TYR A 725 21.02 19.78 -12.25
N TYR A 726 21.27 19.33 -11.03
CA TYR A 726 22.33 19.86 -10.17
C TYR A 726 23.25 18.74 -9.71
N PHE A 727 24.52 18.82 -10.10
CA PHE A 727 25.54 17.83 -9.76
C PHE A 727 26.34 18.28 -8.53
N SER A 728 26.45 17.40 -7.54
CA SER A 728 27.26 17.60 -6.34
C SER A 728 28.39 16.57 -6.33
N PRO A 729 29.65 16.96 -6.65
CA PRO A 729 30.80 16.07 -6.68
C PRO A 729 31.11 15.43 -5.33
N ARG A 730 31.79 14.28 -5.33
CA ARG A 730 32.33 13.58 -4.16
C ARG A 730 33.79 14.01 -3.95
N ASP A 731 34.23 14.11 -2.70
CA ASP A 731 35.54 14.70 -2.34
C ASP A 731 36.77 13.91 -2.86
N ASP A 732 36.58 12.65 -3.28
CA ASP A 732 37.63 11.72 -3.74
C ASP A 732 37.72 11.57 -5.27
N GLU A 733 36.65 11.88 -6.02
CA GLU A 733 36.59 11.81 -7.48
C GLU A 733 35.79 12.99 -8.04
N SER A 734 36.45 13.90 -8.75
CA SER A 734 35.81 15.10 -9.32
C SER A 734 34.71 14.79 -10.35
N SER A 735 34.69 13.55 -10.86
CA SER A 735 33.71 13.08 -11.84
C SER A 735 32.50 12.39 -11.22
N LYS A 736 32.59 11.83 -10.01
CA LYS A 736 31.47 11.10 -9.38
C LYS A 736 30.82 11.90 -8.27
N GLY A 737 29.53 11.74 -8.09
CA GLY A 737 28.77 12.53 -7.13
C GLY A 737 27.30 12.16 -7.03
N SER A 738 26.51 13.06 -6.46
CA SER A 738 25.06 12.97 -6.47
C SER A 738 24.48 13.95 -7.50
N LEU A 739 23.38 13.55 -8.14
CA LEU A 739 22.68 14.35 -9.14
C LEU A 739 21.24 14.56 -8.69
N ASP A 740 20.92 15.79 -8.31
CA ASP A 740 19.56 16.21 -7.98
C ASP A 740 18.87 16.72 -9.24
N ILE A 741 17.75 16.09 -9.60
CA ILE A 741 17.00 16.41 -10.82
C ILE A 741 15.63 16.93 -10.41
N THR A 742 15.29 18.12 -10.86
CA THR A 742 13.99 18.75 -10.61
C THR A 742 13.26 18.96 -11.92
N ASN A 743 11.99 18.56 -11.97
CA ASN A 743 11.10 18.80 -13.09
C ASN A 743 9.75 19.26 -12.56
N LYS A 744 9.35 20.49 -12.90
CA LYS A 744 8.16 21.15 -12.36
C LYS A 744 8.17 21.11 -10.81
N ASN A 745 7.13 20.54 -10.19
CA ASN A 745 7.02 20.43 -8.72
C ASN A 745 7.55 19.10 -8.17
N THR A 746 8.34 18.37 -8.94
CA THR A 746 8.81 17.02 -8.56
C THR A 746 10.32 16.92 -8.67
N SER A 747 10.93 16.14 -7.79
CA SER A 747 12.38 15.94 -7.80
C SER A 747 12.78 14.49 -7.57
N ILE A 748 13.97 14.11 -8.04
CA ILE A 748 14.63 12.84 -7.69
C ILE A 748 16.09 13.10 -7.37
N ARG A 749 16.68 12.23 -6.55
CA ARG A 749 18.11 12.23 -6.24
C ARG A 749 18.76 10.97 -6.78
N VAL A 750 19.77 11.11 -7.61
CA VAL A 750 20.57 9.99 -8.13
C VAL A 750 21.91 9.96 -7.41
N LEU A 751 22.29 8.82 -6.84
CA LEU A 751 23.54 8.61 -6.12
C LEU A 751 24.53 7.84 -6.99
N GLY A 752 25.82 8.19 -6.88
CA GLY A 752 26.89 7.52 -7.64
C GLY A 752 26.93 7.90 -9.12
N TYR A 753 26.36 9.05 -9.48
CA TYR A 753 26.36 9.54 -10.86
C TYR A 753 27.76 10.01 -11.27
N ASP A 754 28.25 9.54 -12.41
CA ASP A 754 29.53 9.94 -13.00
C ASP A 754 29.28 10.93 -14.16
N ILE A 755 29.69 12.18 -13.98
CA ILE A 755 29.50 13.28 -14.94
C ILE A 755 30.35 13.12 -16.20
N ASP A 756 31.52 12.49 -16.11
CA ASP A 756 32.42 12.33 -17.25
C ASP A 756 31.98 11.16 -18.13
N ARG A 757 31.45 10.10 -17.51
CA ARG A 757 30.90 8.95 -18.22
C ARG A 757 29.45 9.15 -18.69
N GLY A 758 28.70 10.03 -18.03
CA GLY A 758 27.26 10.23 -18.30
C GLY A 758 26.44 9.01 -17.90
N SER A 759 26.35 8.71 -16.60
CA SER A 759 25.65 7.54 -16.07
C SER A 759 24.14 7.54 -16.37
N LEU A 760 23.53 6.35 -16.42
CA LEU A 760 22.09 6.15 -16.70
C LEU A 760 21.61 6.80 -18.01
N ASP A 761 22.50 6.95 -19.00
CA ASP A 761 22.25 7.68 -20.26
C ASP A 761 21.79 9.14 -20.10
N VAL A 762 21.89 9.69 -18.89
CA VAL A 762 21.73 11.12 -18.63
C VAL A 762 23.07 11.78 -18.93
N LYS A 763 23.15 12.61 -19.99
CA LYS A 763 24.42 13.20 -20.44
C LYS A 763 24.50 14.67 -20.08
N LEU A 764 25.41 15.01 -19.16
CA LEU A 764 25.67 16.38 -18.74
C LEU A 764 26.94 16.90 -19.41
N LYS A 765 26.86 18.04 -20.10
CA LYS A 765 28.01 18.64 -20.79
C LYS A 765 28.48 19.89 -20.04
N ARG A 766 29.73 19.88 -19.56
CA ARG A 766 30.36 21.04 -18.92
C ARG A 766 30.61 22.17 -19.92
N ALA A 767 30.59 23.41 -19.44
CA ALA A 767 30.95 24.57 -20.25
C ALA A 767 32.47 24.57 -20.49
N ASN A 768 32.92 24.63 -21.76
CA ASN A 768 34.35 24.68 -22.10
C ASN A 768 34.99 25.93 -21.49
N ASN A 769 35.80 25.79 -20.44
CA ASN A 769 36.69 26.85 -19.96
C ASN A 769 38.07 26.28 -19.61
N ASP A 770 39.11 26.89 -20.19
CA ASP A 770 40.52 26.50 -20.12
C ASP A 770 41.03 26.30 -18.68
N GLU A 771 41.30 25.05 -18.28
CA GLU A 771 41.92 24.67 -16.99
C GLU A 771 43.23 25.44 -16.67
N LYS A 772 43.90 26.00 -17.69
CA LYS A 772 45.13 26.80 -17.54
C LYS A 772 44.91 28.20 -17.00
N LYS A 773 43.74 28.81 -17.21
CA LYS A 773 43.44 30.17 -16.72
C LYS A 773 42.99 30.20 -15.26
N GLU A 774 42.30 29.15 -14.78
CA GLU A 774 41.90 29.03 -13.37
C GLU A 774 43.11 28.80 -12.45
N LYS A 775 44.10 28.00 -12.84
CA LYS A 775 45.36 27.85 -12.07
C LYS A 775 46.13 29.16 -11.92
N GLN A 776 46.21 29.98 -12.98
CA GLN A 776 46.90 31.27 -12.92
C GLN A 776 46.16 32.35 -12.10
N ALA A 777 44.85 32.25 -11.93
CA ALA A 777 44.08 33.15 -11.08
C ALA A 777 44.21 32.77 -9.60
N GLN A 778 44.14 31.47 -9.28
CA GLN A 778 44.31 30.97 -7.89
C GLN A 778 45.76 31.11 -7.38
N ASP A 779 46.76 30.92 -8.25
CA ASP A 779 48.16 31.16 -7.90
C ASP A 779 48.48 32.66 -7.71
N ARG A 780 47.71 33.57 -8.32
CA ARG A 780 47.85 35.02 -8.11
C ARG A 780 47.22 35.51 -6.79
N GLU A 781 46.15 34.87 -6.33
CA GLU A 781 45.57 35.17 -4.99
C GLU A 781 46.42 34.61 -3.84
N ALA A 782 47.25 33.59 -4.09
CA ALA A 782 48.10 32.96 -3.07
C ALA A 782 49.41 33.71 -2.74
N VAL A 783 49.83 34.69 -3.54
CA VAL A 783 51.17 35.35 -3.40
C VAL A 783 51.11 36.72 -2.70
N ASN A 784 49.93 37.30 -2.44
CA ASN A 784 49.83 38.57 -1.72
C ASN A 784 49.80 38.36 -0.19
N HIS A 785 50.98 38.19 0.41
CA HIS A 785 51.19 38.48 1.84
C HIS A 785 51.02 39.98 2.09
N GLN A 786 49.83 40.45 2.44
CA GLN A 786 49.65 41.83 2.91
C GLN A 786 48.72 41.92 4.11
N SER A 787 49.27 41.68 5.31
CA SER A 787 48.89 42.38 6.56
C SER A 787 49.84 42.02 7.72
N MET A 788 51.10 42.46 7.65
CA MET A 788 51.99 42.40 8.81
C MET A 788 51.57 43.44 9.86
N PRO A 789 51.53 43.10 11.17
CA PRO A 789 51.43 44.09 12.24
C PRO A 789 52.59 45.09 12.16
N LEU A 790 52.31 46.39 12.26
CA LEU A 790 53.35 47.44 12.22
C LEU A 790 54.38 47.20 13.34
N GLY A 791 55.63 46.90 12.97
CA GLY A 791 56.73 46.62 13.91
C GLY A 791 56.94 45.14 14.28
N ALA A 792 56.21 44.20 13.65
CA ALA A 792 56.42 42.76 13.83
C ALA A 792 57.24 42.14 12.68
N VAL A 793 58.02 41.09 12.99
CA VAL A 793 58.82 40.31 12.02
C VAL A 793 58.20 38.92 11.87
N ALA A 794 57.98 38.47 10.62
CA ALA A 794 57.58 37.10 10.33
C ALA A 794 58.75 36.14 10.54
N THR A 795 58.56 35.13 11.37
CA THR A 795 59.56 34.09 11.64
C THR A 795 58.98 32.72 11.33
N ASN A 796 59.72 31.92 10.56
CA ASN A 796 59.37 30.54 10.30
C ASN A 796 59.70 29.70 11.54
N PHE A 797 58.82 28.76 11.87
CA PHE A 797 59.06 27.81 12.93
C PHE A 797 58.58 26.42 12.50
N THR A 798 59.16 25.40 13.11
CA THR A 798 58.79 24.00 12.86
C THR A 798 58.03 23.50 14.07
N ALA A 799 56.80 23.04 13.86
CA ALA A 799 55.96 22.52 14.93
C ALA A 799 55.11 21.34 14.47
N HIS A 800 54.50 20.67 15.45
CA HIS A 800 53.66 19.52 15.23
C HIS A 800 52.25 19.97 14.79
N PRO A 801 51.64 19.27 13.82
CA PRO A 801 50.24 19.47 13.47
C PRO A 801 49.34 18.89 14.56
N VAL A 802 48.11 19.38 14.64
CA VAL A 802 47.06 18.77 15.46
C VAL A 802 46.67 17.42 14.86
N ILE A 803 46.60 16.38 15.69
CA ILE A 803 46.17 15.03 15.32
C ILE A 803 44.85 14.65 16.01
N GLU A 804 44.17 13.61 15.52
CA GLU A 804 42.87 13.19 16.08
C GLU A 804 42.94 12.79 17.57
N ASP A 805 44.12 12.37 18.04
CA ASP A 805 44.39 12.00 19.44
C ASP A 805 44.72 13.20 20.38
N ASP A 806 44.82 14.41 19.82
CA ASP A 806 45.08 15.61 20.63
C ASP A 806 43.85 16.02 21.44
N ILE A 807 44.09 16.75 22.53
CA ILE A 807 43.01 17.26 23.38
C ILE A 807 43.02 18.78 23.28
N ILE A 808 42.01 19.32 22.60
CA ILE A 808 41.74 20.75 22.53
C ILE A 808 40.52 21.05 23.38
N THR A 809 40.61 22.05 24.26
CA THR A 809 39.55 22.47 25.16
C THR A 809 39.24 23.96 25.06
N CYS A 810 38.01 24.32 25.42
CA CYS A 810 37.65 25.69 25.71
C CYS A 810 37.96 26.00 27.19
N PRO A 811 38.08 27.28 27.60
CA PRO A 811 38.42 27.65 28.98
C PRO A 811 37.38 27.23 30.02
N HIS A 812 36.19 26.80 29.58
CA HIS A 812 35.09 26.31 30.41
C HIS A 812 35.03 24.78 30.52
N GLY A 813 36.08 24.08 30.09
CA GLY A 813 36.21 22.62 30.23
C GLY A 813 35.57 21.78 29.11
N GLY A 814 34.97 22.40 28.09
CA GLY A 814 34.45 21.67 26.93
C GLY A 814 35.56 21.24 25.99
N GLN A 815 35.49 20.00 25.48
CA GLN A 815 36.49 19.40 24.60
C GLN A 815 36.02 19.42 23.14
N VAL A 816 36.89 19.84 22.23
CA VAL A 816 36.63 19.79 20.79
C VAL A 816 36.72 18.34 20.31
N VAL A 817 35.72 17.89 19.54
CA VAL A 817 35.74 16.58 18.89
C VAL A 817 36.63 16.66 17.65
N LEU A 818 37.81 16.06 17.71
CA LEU A 818 38.79 16.04 16.62
C LEU A 818 38.59 14.78 15.76
N LYS A 819 37.71 14.88 14.76
CA LYS A 819 37.52 13.85 13.72
C LYS A 819 37.39 14.51 12.37
N SER A 820 37.94 13.90 11.32
CA SER A 820 37.74 14.39 9.95
C SER A 820 36.25 14.40 9.56
N LYS A 821 35.78 15.48 8.91
CA LYS A 821 34.40 15.61 8.44
C LYS A 821 34.13 14.84 7.14
N ALA A 822 35.17 14.32 6.49
CA ALA A 822 35.11 13.56 5.24
C ALA A 822 34.79 12.05 5.43
N GLY A 823 34.54 11.60 6.66
CA GLY A 823 34.16 10.20 6.96
C GLY A 823 35.31 9.18 6.97
N ARG A 824 36.55 9.58 6.67
CA ARG A 824 37.81 8.83 6.90
C ARG A 824 38.94 9.77 7.34
N SER A 825 39.83 9.33 8.23
CA SER A 825 40.93 10.16 8.75
C SER A 825 41.97 10.49 7.67
N ILE A 826 42.35 11.76 7.54
CA ILE A 826 43.40 12.22 6.63
C ILE A 826 44.75 11.95 7.27
N THR A 827 45.58 11.12 6.64
CA THR A 827 46.87 10.70 7.22
C THR A 827 48.07 11.25 6.46
N SER A 828 49.12 11.60 7.19
CA SER A 828 50.47 11.84 6.66
C SER A 828 51.43 10.89 7.37
N ASN A 829 52.23 10.11 6.63
CA ASN A 829 53.07 9.02 7.17
C ASN A 829 52.30 8.06 8.12
N GLY A 830 51.02 7.80 7.83
CA GLY A 830 50.18 6.90 8.64
C GLY A 830 49.62 7.50 9.94
N ILE A 831 49.86 8.79 10.22
CA ILE A 831 49.34 9.49 11.41
C ILE A 831 48.16 10.41 11.00
N PRO A 832 46.98 10.29 11.63
CA PRO A 832 45.80 11.08 11.27
C PRO A 832 45.88 12.51 11.80
N LEU A 833 45.79 13.51 10.91
CA LEU A 833 45.94 14.93 11.22
C LEU A 833 44.67 15.75 10.94
N ILE A 834 44.49 16.85 11.66
CA ILE A 834 43.34 17.76 11.54
C ILE A 834 43.70 18.95 10.63
N LEU A 835 42.90 19.15 9.59
CA LEU A 835 43.02 20.31 8.71
C LEU A 835 42.24 21.51 9.26
N GLY A 836 42.63 22.72 8.85
CA GLY A 836 41.94 23.95 9.29
C GLY A 836 40.44 23.98 8.95
N GLN A 837 40.05 23.40 7.82
CA GLN A 837 38.66 23.29 7.38
C GLN A 837 37.88 22.23 8.18
N ASP A 838 38.51 21.11 8.54
CA ASP A 838 37.91 20.08 9.40
C ASP A 838 37.65 20.64 10.80
N PHE A 839 38.58 21.43 11.32
CA PHE A 839 38.51 22.03 12.65
C PHE A 839 37.44 23.11 12.77
N LEU A 840 37.20 23.88 11.70
CA LEU A 840 36.15 24.90 11.67
C LEU A 840 34.76 24.24 11.75
N GLY A 841 33.95 24.68 12.72
CA GLY A 841 32.64 24.11 13.02
C GLY A 841 32.70 22.74 13.71
N SER A 842 33.85 22.33 14.27
CA SER A 842 33.92 21.09 15.06
C SER A 842 33.15 21.21 16.37
N PRO A 843 32.37 20.19 16.79
CA PRO A 843 31.60 20.25 18.03
C PRO A 843 32.49 20.39 19.26
N ILE A 844 32.05 21.20 20.23
CA ILE A 844 32.63 21.29 21.57
C ILE A 844 31.66 20.64 22.55
N VAL A 845 32.10 19.59 23.24
CA VAL A 845 31.25 18.75 24.11
C VAL A 845 31.73 18.86 25.55
N GLY A 846 30.81 18.86 26.51
CA GLY A 846 31.15 18.92 27.95
C GLY A 846 31.50 20.32 28.49
N CYS A 847 31.12 21.38 27.78
CA CYS A 847 31.34 22.77 28.25
C CYS A 847 30.43 23.10 29.43
N SER A 848 31.03 23.57 30.55
CA SER A 848 30.32 23.80 31.82
C SER A 848 29.84 25.25 32.02
N ALA A 849 29.93 26.10 30.98
CA ALA A 849 29.49 27.50 31.07
C ALA A 849 27.96 27.63 31.07
N ASN A 850 27.43 28.67 31.72
CA ASN A 850 25.99 29.01 31.68
C ASN A 850 25.46 29.21 30.25
N SER A 851 26.33 29.61 29.32
CA SER A 851 26.11 29.53 27.87
C SER A 851 27.24 28.69 27.28
N PRO A 852 27.04 27.38 27.04
CA PRO A 852 28.10 26.49 26.63
C PRO A 852 28.63 26.87 25.24
N CYS A 853 29.94 26.73 25.05
CA CYS A 853 30.55 26.72 23.73
C CYS A 853 30.11 25.43 23.02
N THR A 854 29.56 25.56 21.82
CA THR A 854 28.98 24.43 21.08
C THR A 854 29.82 24.00 19.89
N CYS A 855 30.61 24.90 19.31
CA CYS A 855 31.52 24.57 18.22
C CYS A 855 32.70 25.54 18.08
N VAL A 856 33.69 25.16 17.29
CA VAL A 856 34.77 26.05 16.83
C VAL A 856 34.21 27.00 15.76
N ALA A 857 34.27 28.31 15.98
CA ALA A 857 33.68 29.29 15.06
C ALA A 857 34.70 30.08 14.24
N HIS A 858 35.97 30.09 14.65
CA HIS A 858 37.01 30.81 13.91
C HIS A 858 38.35 30.08 13.91
N VAL A 859 38.94 29.95 12.73
CA VAL A 859 40.29 29.43 12.49
C VAL A 859 41.02 30.43 11.59
N PRO A 860 41.96 31.24 12.11
CA PRO A 860 42.66 32.21 11.30
C PRO A 860 43.71 31.53 10.41
N LYS A 861 44.05 32.16 9.27
CA LYS A 861 45.14 31.67 8.39
C LYS A 861 46.48 31.54 9.12
N SER A 862 46.70 32.36 10.15
CA SER A 862 47.88 32.27 11.01
C SER A 862 47.93 31.01 11.87
N ALA A 863 46.84 30.26 12.06
CA ALA A 863 46.84 29.01 12.82
C ALA A 863 47.21 27.78 11.98
N LEU A 864 47.54 27.97 10.71
CA LEU A 864 47.69 26.89 9.72
C LEU A 864 49.15 26.75 9.25
N SER A 865 49.49 25.57 8.72
CA SER A 865 50.79 25.29 8.12
C SER A 865 51.07 26.19 6.92
N ALA A 866 52.36 26.49 6.65
CA ALA A 866 52.79 27.28 5.50
C ALA A 866 52.65 26.52 4.17
N LYS A 867 52.76 25.18 4.22
CA LYS A 867 52.60 24.27 3.07
C LYS A 867 51.31 23.46 3.20
N ARG A 868 50.71 23.12 2.05
CA ARG A 868 49.51 22.28 1.97
C ARG A 868 49.85 20.79 2.10
N VAL A 869 48.89 20.03 2.62
CA VAL A 869 48.82 18.57 2.70
C VAL A 869 47.48 18.18 2.10
N ASN A 870 47.48 17.40 1.00
CA ASN A 870 46.26 17.05 0.24
C ASN A 870 45.38 18.27 -0.05
N ASP A 871 45.99 19.28 -0.70
CA ASP A 871 45.35 20.53 -1.15
C ASP A 871 44.80 21.48 -0.08
N ASN A 872 44.99 21.17 1.21
CA ASN A 872 44.56 21.98 2.35
C ASN A 872 45.69 22.22 3.38
N HIS A 873 45.54 23.19 4.28
CA HIS A 873 46.57 23.48 5.29
C HIS A 873 46.27 22.79 6.64
N ALA A 874 47.30 22.20 7.25
CA ALA A 874 47.19 21.52 8.54
C ALA A 874 47.07 22.53 9.68
N LEU A 875 46.28 22.20 10.71
CA LEU A 875 46.17 23.02 11.92
C LEU A 875 47.42 22.85 12.80
N MET A 876 48.04 23.94 13.24
CA MET A 876 49.29 23.90 13.99
C MET A 876 49.03 23.89 15.51
N GLN A 877 49.57 22.92 16.26
CA GLN A 877 49.35 22.81 17.71
C GLN A 877 49.72 24.10 18.46
N ASP A 878 50.86 24.70 18.11
CA ASP A 878 51.35 25.91 18.79
C ASP A 878 50.45 27.13 18.60
N LEU A 879 49.58 27.12 17.59
CA LEU A 879 48.77 28.28 17.17
C LEU A 879 47.26 28.07 17.39
N VAL A 880 46.86 26.96 18.04
CA VAL A 880 45.45 26.67 18.38
C VAL A 880 44.83 27.79 19.23
N HIS A 881 45.64 28.47 20.03
CA HIS A 881 45.22 29.60 20.87
C HIS A 881 44.77 30.84 20.09
N HIS A 882 44.99 30.88 18.78
CA HIS A 882 44.42 31.87 17.87
C HIS A 882 43.01 31.51 17.37
N CYS A 883 42.55 30.27 17.59
CA CYS A 883 41.23 29.80 17.20
C CYS A 883 40.19 30.12 18.28
N LEU A 884 38.94 30.38 17.88
CA LEU A 884 37.86 30.78 18.79
C LEU A 884 36.64 29.85 18.69
N SER A 885 35.93 29.69 19.81
CA SER A 885 34.60 29.08 19.83
C SER A 885 33.50 30.03 19.33
N ASP A 886 32.31 29.50 19.13
CA ASP A 886 31.05 30.23 18.89
C ASP A 886 30.69 31.26 19.95
N LYS A 887 31.34 31.21 21.12
CA LYS A 887 31.23 32.20 22.21
C LYS A 887 32.46 33.10 22.33
N GLY A 888 33.32 33.14 21.31
CA GLY A 888 34.50 34.00 21.25
C GLY A 888 35.62 33.61 22.23
N CYS A 889 35.60 32.39 22.76
CA CYS A 889 36.61 31.92 23.71
C CYS A 889 37.80 31.31 22.98
N ALA A 890 39.02 31.72 23.34
CA ALA A 890 40.24 31.13 22.80
C ALA A 890 40.39 29.67 23.22
N LEU A 891 40.72 28.80 22.27
CA LEU A 891 40.89 27.37 22.50
C LEU A 891 42.31 27.06 22.97
N SER A 892 42.47 26.06 23.83
CA SER A 892 43.77 25.62 24.33
C SER A 892 43.99 24.16 23.95
N ILE A 893 45.25 23.80 23.69
CA ILE A 893 45.64 22.42 23.38
C ILE A 893 46.55 21.87 24.49
N ALA A 894 46.30 20.64 24.90
CA ALA A 894 47.25 19.86 25.68
C ALA A 894 48.30 19.28 24.72
N LYS A 895 49.44 19.95 24.59
CA LYS A 895 50.49 19.59 23.63
C LYS A 895 50.97 18.15 23.84
N LYS A 896 50.85 17.32 22.81
CA LYS A 896 51.46 15.98 22.73
C LYS A 896 52.44 15.96 21.56
N SER A 897 53.64 15.44 21.79
CA SER A 897 54.60 15.25 20.70
C SER A 897 54.12 14.17 19.75
N ASN A 898 54.21 14.41 18.44
CA ASN A 898 54.01 13.40 17.42
C ASN A 898 55.22 13.39 16.44
N LEU A 899 55.30 12.41 15.53
CA LEU A 899 56.45 12.28 14.61
C LEU A 899 56.37 13.24 13.39
N LEU A 900 55.29 14.01 13.26
CA LEU A 900 55.06 14.91 12.13
C LEU A 900 55.53 16.32 12.46
N THR A 901 56.25 16.95 11.54
CA THR A 901 56.65 18.35 11.67
C THR A 901 56.29 19.13 10.41
N PHE A 902 55.65 20.28 10.59
CA PHE A 902 55.29 21.20 9.51
C PHE A 902 55.91 22.57 9.76
N GLU A 903 56.27 23.26 8.67
CA GLU A 903 56.68 24.66 8.71
C GLU A 903 55.44 25.53 8.91
N GLY A 904 55.46 26.38 9.94
CA GLY A 904 54.46 27.41 10.21
C GLY A 904 55.10 28.80 10.22
N VAL A 905 54.27 29.84 10.20
CA VAL A 905 54.70 31.24 10.28
C VAL A 905 54.11 31.87 11.54
N LYS A 906 54.96 32.47 12.38
CA LYS A 906 54.54 33.28 13.53
C LYS A 906 55.07 34.72 13.41
N TYR A 907 54.31 35.68 13.90
CA TYR A 907 54.69 37.09 13.89
C TYR A 907 55.17 37.49 15.29
N VAL A 908 56.36 38.06 15.41
CA VAL A 908 56.93 38.48 16.71
C VAL A 908 57.19 39.98 16.75
N ASP A 909 56.98 40.62 17.90
CA ASP A 909 57.36 42.00 18.14
C ASP A 909 58.88 42.17 18.30
N ALA A 910 59.35 43.41 18.43
CA ALA A 910 60.76 43.74 18.62
C ALA A 910 61.39 43.15 19.91
N ASN A 911 60.58 42.66 20.86
CA ASN A 911 61.02 42.01 22.09
C ASN A 911 60.98 40.48 21.99
N GLY A 912 60.56 39.92 20.85
CA GLY A 912 60.46 38.48 20.61
C GLY A 912 59.15 37.83 21.07
N ASN A 913 58.14 38.61 21.47
CA ASN A 913 56.83 38.08 21.87
C ASN A 913 55.93 37.89 20.65
N GLU A 914 55.12 36.82 20.65
CA GLU A 914 54.19 36.53 19.55
C GLU A 914 53.02 37.53 19.51
N VAL A 915 52.65 37.99 18.31
CA VAL A 915 51.61 39.00 18.07
C VAL A 915 50.62 38.49 17.03
N ALA A 916 49.31 38.55 17.33
CA ALA A 916 48.26 38.18 16.39
C ALA A 916 48.15 39.19 15.22
N PRO A 917 47.87 38.75 13.97
CA PRO A 917 47.64 39.65 12.85
C PRO A 917 46.45 40.60 13.09
N LYS A 918 46.55 41.85 12.62
CA LYS A 918 45.40 42.79 12.56
C LYS A 918 44.80 42.79 11.16
N GLU A 919 43.66 42.11 10.99
CA GLU A 919 42.64 42.31 9.95
C GLU A 919 41.40 41.54 10.45
N VAL A 920 40.20 42.10 10.67
CA VAL A 920 39.37 42.96 9.84
C VAL A 920 38.63 43.98 10.74
N GLN A 921 38.73 45.28 10.46
CA GLN A 921 37.69 46.23 10.86
C GLN A 921 36.50 46.02 9.91
N ILE A 922 35.38 45.51 10.42
CA ILE A 922 34.13 45.40 9.65
C ILE A 922 33.71 46.84 9.29
N THR A 923 33.95 47.24 8.04
CA THR A 923 33.59 48.57 7.51
C THR A 923 32.27 48.59 6.77
N GLN A 924 31.59 47.43 6.65
CA GLN A 924 30.26 47.37 6.05
C GLN A 924 29.17 47.67 7.09
N ASN A 925 28.25 48.58 6.76
CA ASN A 925 27.02 48.77 7.53
C ASN A 925 26.29 47.42 7.68
N PRO A 926 25.77 47.09 8.87
CA PRO A 926 25.08 45.83 9.08
C PRO A 926 23.86 45.71 8.16
N ARG A 927 23.70 44.54 7.55
CA ARG A 927 22.61 44.23 6.63
C ARG A 927 21.68 43.18 7.23
N LEU A 928 20.41 43.54 7.40
CA LEU A 928 19.34 42.58 7.64
C LEU A 928 18.81 42.08 6.29
N ARG A 929 18.43 40.81 6.17
CA ARG A 929 17.72 40.29 4.99
C ARG A 929 16.32 39.84 5.42
N PHE A 930 15.30 40.41 4.78
CA PHE A 930 13.89 40.09 5.02
C PHE A 930 13.38 39.10 3.98
N PHE A 931 12.72 38.04 4.45
CA PHE A 931 12.02 37.03 3.66
C PHE A 931 10.52 37.20 3.87
N MET A 932 9.75 37.27 2.79
CA MET A 932 8.34 37.66 2.85
C MET A 932 7.52 36.75 1.96
N LYS A 933 6.53 36.06 2.51
CA LYS A 933 5.61 35.16 1.80
C LYS A 933 4.18 35.52 2.17
N SER A 934 3.22 35.20 1.30
CA SER A 934 1.78 35.34 1.64
C SER A 934 1.22 34.08 2.30
N ALA A 935 1.87 32.93 2.12
CA ALA A 935 1.48 31.65 2.68
C ALA A 935 2.72 30.76 2.88
N ALA A 936 2.68 29.85 3.87
CA ALA A 936 3.78 28.92 4.17
C ALA A 936 4.15 28.01 2.98
N SER A 937 3.22 27.80 2.04
CA SER A 937 3.42 27.01 0.82
C SER A 937 4.09 27.77 -0.34
N GLN A 938 4.22 29.10 -0.26
CA GLN A 938 4.86 29.92 -1.28
C GLN A 938 6.38 29.78 -1.20
N ARG A 939 7.04 29.45 -2.32
CA ARG A 939 8.50 29.21 -2.37
C ARG A 939 9.31 30.46 -2.71
N ASP A 940 8.69 31.42 -3.39
CA ASP A 940 9.23 32.73 -3.77
C ASP A 940 8.94 33.81 -2.73
N ASN A 941 9.81 34.82 -2.66
CA ASN A 941 9.59 36.00 -1.84
C ASN A 941 8.69 37.03 -2.56
N MET A 942 7.78 37.66 -1.81
CA MET A 942 6.86 38.70 -2.29
C MET A 942 7.57 40.00 -2.68
N HIS A 943 7.01 40.67 -3.67
CA HIS A 943 7.45 41.98 -4.12
C HIS A 943 6.97 43.11 -3.18
N VAL A 944 7.90 43.84 -2.56
CA VAL A 944 7.60 44.91 -1.59
C VAL A 944 7.48 46.26 -2.29
N ALA A 945 6.26 46.62 -2.73
CA ALA A 945 6.02 47.89 -3.43
C ALA A 945 5.58 49.05 -2.52
N ILE A 946 5.00 48.76 -1.35
CA ILE A 946 4.54 49.78 -0.39
C ILE A 946 4.84 49.30 1.02
N TYR A 947 5.56 50.10 1.81
CA TYR A 947 5.84 49.82 3.22
C TYR A 947 5.78 51.11 4.04
N SER A 948 5.72 51.01 5.37
CA SER A 948 5.80 52.18 6.24
C SER A 948 6.74 51.95 7.41
N ILE A 949 7.49 52.99 7.77
CA ILE A 949 8.37 53.01 8.94
C ILE A 949 7.80 54.03 9.91
N ASN A 950 7.47 53.60 11.12
CA ASN A 950 7.00 54.44 12.21
C ASN A 950 5.76 55.29 11.85
N GLY A 951 4.94 54.79 10.92
CA GLY A 951 3.72 55.42 10.42
C GLY A 951 3.89 56.25 9.13
N THR A 952 5.12 56.46 8.66
CA THR A 952 5.42 57.15 7.40
C THR A 952 5.44 56.13 6.26
N GLU A 953 4.58 56.31 5.25
CA GLU A 953 4.45 55.42 4.09
C GLU A 953 5.46 55.76 2.96
N TYR A 954 6.03 54.72 2.37
CA TYR A 954 6.96 54.76 1.24
C TYR A 954 6.42 53.88 0.11
N LYS A 955 6.50 54.37 -1.14
CA LYS A 955 6.03 53.66 -2.34
C LYS A 955 7.17 53.50 -3.33
N GLU A 956 7.50 52.25 -3.64
CA GLU A 956 8.55 51.83 -4.57
C GLU A 956 7.92 51.00 -5.70
N PRO A 957 7.54 51.61 -6.84
CA PRO A 957 6.74 50.96 -7.89
C PRO A 957 7.42 49.73 -8.52
N ASN A 958 8.74 49.65 -8.45
CA ASN A 958 9.56 48.55 -8.97
C ASN A 958 10.05 47.58 -7.87
N GLY A 959 9.49 47.71 -6.66
CA GLY A 959 9.84 46.94 -5.47
C GLY A 959 11.12 47.41 -4.80
N ALA A 960 11.06 47.60 -3.48
CA ALA A 960 12.22 47.97 -2.69
C ALA A 960 13.31 46.88 -2.76
N ASP A 961 14.50 47.25 -3.22
CA ASP A 961 15.71 46.41 -3.10
C ASP A 961 16.28 46.48 -1.67
N GLU A 962 16.28 47.69 -1.10
CA GLU A 962 16.80 47.98 0.23
C GLU A 962 15.91 49.00 0.95
N ILE A 963 15.74 48.84 2.26
CA ILE A 963 15.09 49.79 3.17
C ILE A 963 16.13 50.24 4.19
N VAL A 964 16.39 51.55 4.28
CA VAL A 964 17.35 52.10 5.23
C VAL A 964 16.62 52.64 6.46
N LEU A 965 16.93 52.08 7.63
CA LEU A 965 16.50 52.61 8.93
C LEU A 965 17.51 53.64 9.42
N LYS A 966 17.11 54.91 9.45
CA LYS A 966 17.95 56.02 9.91
C LYS A 966 17.87 56.16 11.42
N GLU A 967 19.00 56.48 12.06
CA GLU A 967 19.05 56.73 13.51
C GLU A 967 18.04 57.79 13.98
N SER A 968 17.76 58.80 13.14
CA SER A 968 16.78 59.85 13.41
C SER A 968 15.34 59.34 13.55
N ASP A 969 15.04 58.20 12.95
CA ASP A 969 13.70 57.64 12.92
C ASP A 969 13.47 56.69 14.10
N ALA A 970 14.52 56.36 14.86
CA ALA A 970 14.45 55.46 16.01
C ALA A 970 13.62 56.04 17.15
N ARG A 971 12.77 55.22 17.77
CA ARG A 971 11.98 55.57 18.96
C ARG A 971 12.46 54.78 20.17
N ASP A 972 12.09 55.22 21.37
CA ASP A 972 12.27 54.40 22.56
C ASP A 972 11.30 53.22 22.54
N VAL A 973 11.69 52.09 23.15
CA VAL A 973 10.90 50.84 23.18
C VAL A 973 9.53 51.12 23.80
N SER A 974 8.47 50.91 23.01
CA SER A 974 7.12 51.30 23.38
C SER A 974 6.42 50.28 24.30
N ASP A 975 6.84 49.01 24.25
CA ASP A 975 6.36 47.97 25.16
C ASP A 975 7.04 48.07 26.53
N LYS A 976 6.24 48.36 27.57
CA LYS A 976 6.70 48.49 28.96
C LYS A 976 7.21 47.19 29.57
N ALA A 977 6.64 46.04 29.21
CA ALA A 977 7.06 44.73 29.70
C ALA A 977 8.41 44.33 29.07
N LEU A 978 8.54 44.56 27.76
CA LEU A 978 9.80 44.33 27.04
C LEU A 978 10.91 45.26 27.53
N LEU A 979 10.62 46.54 27.72
CA LEU A 979 11.57 47.51 28.26
C LEU A 979 12.02 47.12 29.68
N LYS A 980 11.12 46.60 30.52
CA LYS A 980 11.48 46.08 31.85
C LYS A 980 12.43 44.89 31.73
N LEU A 981 12.13 43.94 30.83
CA LEU A 981 12.98 42.77 30.56
C LEU A 981 14.38 43.17 30.06
N PHE A 982 14.46 44.17 29.17
CA PHE A 982 15.73 44.71 28.69
C PHE A 982 16.54 45.33 29.84
N ASN A 983 15.91 46.12 30.70
CA ASN A 983 16.58 46.72 31.85
C ASN A 983 17.05 45.68 32.89
N GLU A 984 16.32 44.57 33.05
CA GLU A 984 16.69 43.47 33.94
C GLU A 984 17.88 42.66 33.41
N ASN A 985 17.89 42.35 32.10
CA ASN A 985 18.90 41.52 31.44
C ASN A 985 20.16 42.31 31.01
N PHE A 986 20.01 43.59 30.67
CA PHE A 986 21.10 44.47 30.23
C PHE A 986 21.34 45.57 31.26
N LYS A 987 21.81 45.17 32.46
CA LYS A 987 22.06 46.10 33.57
C LYS A 987 23.13 47.13 33.21
N THR A 988 22.74 48.39 33.22
CA THR A 988 23.64 49.54 33.09
C THR A 988 24.57 49.58 34.30
N THR A 989 25.87 49.46 34.08
CA THR A 989 26.91 49.63 35.10
C THR A 989 27.77 50.84 34.75
N SER A 990 28.63 51.28 35.68
CA SER A 990 29.58 52.37 35.41
C SER A 990 30.54 52.10 34.25
N GLN A 991 30.64 50.86 33.76
CA GLN A 991 31.51 50.45 32.64
C GLN A 991 30.77 50.01 31.36
N ARG A 992 29.46 49.70 31.44
CA ARG A 992 28.65 49.25 30.29
C ARG A 992 27.29 49.95 30.32
N LYS A 993 27.02 50.77 29.32
CA LYS A 993 25.72 51.41 29.11
C LYS A 993 25.07 50.80 27.87
N TYR A 994 23.74 50.63 27.89
CA TYR A 994 22.98 50.10 26.76
C TYR A 994 21.86 51.09 26.43
N GLU A 995 21.65 51.33 25.14
CA GLU A 995 20.52 52.08 24.62
C GLU A 995 19.61 51.13 23.84
N PHE A 996 18.29 51.29 23.99
CA PHE A 996 17.30 50.45 23.32
C PHE A 996 16.50 51.29 22.35
N LYS A 997 16.49 50.92 21.07
CA LYS A 997 15.81 51.64 19.99
C LYS A 997 14.82 50.76 19.25
N GLU A 998 13.65 51.28 18.95
CA GLU A 998 12.56 50.59 18.26
C GLU A 998 12.23 51.25 16.91
N TYR A 999 12.00 50.42 15.89
CA TYR A 999 11.40 50.81 14.62
C TYR A 999 10.16 49.95 14.36
N SER A 1000 9.02 50.59 14.09
CA SER A 1000 7.81 49.90 13.64
C SER A 1000 7.82 49.84 12.10
N LEU A 1001 8.01 48.66 11.54
CA LEU A 1001 7.94 48.40 10.11
C LEU A 1001 6.58 47.76 9.80
N LYS A 1002 5.78 48.38 8.95
CA LYS A 1002 4.50 47.82 8.49
C LYS A 1002 4.51 47.59 6.99
N TYR A 1003 4.04 46.42 6.59
CA TYR A 1003 3.86 46.02 5.21
C TYR A 1003 2.56 45.23 5.07
N GLY A 1004 1.68 45.64 4.16
CA GLY A 1004 0.35 45.04 4.04
C GLY A 1004 -0.44 45.13 5.37
N ALA A 1005 -0.92 43.98 5.86
CA ALA A 1005 -1.62 43.87 7.14
C ALA A 1005 -0.68 43.66 8.34
N ASP A 1006 0.57 43.26 8.11
CA ASP A 1006 1.51 42.87 9.15
C ASP A 1006 2.33 44.06 9.67
N VAL A 1007 2.55 44.07 10.99
CA VAL A 1007 3.34 45.08 11.70
C VAL A 1007 4.43 44.38 12.51
N PHE A 1008 5.68 44.74 12.26
CA PHE A 1008 6.86 44.26 12.97
C PHE A 1008 7.46 45.38 13.81
N ARG A 1009 7.88 45.07 15.03
CA ARG A 1009 8.69 45.98 15.87
C ARG A 1009 10.11 45.49 15.95
N LEU A 1010 11.03 46.21 15.31
CA LEU A 1010 12.46 45.90 15.29
C LEU A 1010 13.13 46.64 16.45
N ASN A 1011 13.54 45.89 17.47
CA ASN A 1011 14.13 46.39 18.69
C ASN A 1011 15.65 46.16 18.68
N PHE A 1012 16.43 47.23 18.71
CA PHE A 1012 17.88 47.22 18.65
C PHE A 1012 18.48 47.58 20.01
N ILE A 1013 19.36 46.71 20.50
CA ILE A 1013 20.17 46.90 21.70
C ILE A 1013 21.53 47.43 21.25
N LYS A 1014 21.81 48.68 21.61
CA LYS A 1014 23.04 49.39 21.25
C LYS A 1014 23.96 49.50 22.48
N PRO A 1015 25.08 48.77 22.52
CA PRO A 1015 26.03 48.89 23.61
C PRO A 1015 26.89 50.16 23.49
N GLU A 1016 26.89 51.00 24.51
CA GLU A 1016 27.80 52.14 24.72
C GLU A 1016 28.90 51.72 25.71
N TYR A 1017 30.08 51.33 25.19
CA TYR A 1017 31.30 51.19 26.00
C TYR A 1017 32.52 51.77 25.27
N LYS A 1018 33.42 52.42 26.01
CA LYS A 1018 34.74 52.85 25.49
C LYS A 1018 35.76 51.73 25.70
N SER A 1019 35.97 50.88 24.70
CA SER A 1019 37.02 49.85 24.74
C SER A 1019 38.38 50.43 24.34
N LYS A 1020 39.43 50.20 25.15
CA LYS A 1020 40.83 50.50 24.80
C LYS A 1020 41.44 49.52 23.77
N HIS A 1021 40.72 48.44 23.42
CA HIS A 1021 41.23 47.34 22.58
C HIS A 1021 40.50 47.16 21.24
N GLY A 1022 39.65 48.10 20.83
CA GLY A 1022 39.22 48.24 19.42
C GLY A 1022 38.41 47.09 18.80
N ILE A 1023 37.92 46.12 19.58
CA ILE A 1023 37.03 45.06 19.07
C ILE A 1023 35.58 45.60 19.04
N ASN A 1024 35.08 45.83 17.84
CA ASN A 1024 33.69 46.19 17.56
C ASN A 1024 32.81 44.95 17.73
N GLY A 1025 31.69 45.07 18.45
CA GLY A 1025 30.71 43.98 18.61
C GLY A 1025 30.16 43.48 17.28
N TYR A 1026 29.54 42.31 17.28
CA TYR A 1026 28.91 41.68 16.11
C TYR A 1026 27.41 41.93 16.11
N TYR A 1027 26.78 41.78 14.94
CA TYR A 1027 25.33 41.91 14.78
C TYR A 1027 24.67 40.54 14.97
N GLU A 1028 23.71 40.41 15.89
CA GLU A 1028 23.06 39.12 16.23
C GLU A 1028 21.57 39.33 16.47
N ARG A 1029 20.72 38.40 15.98
CA ARG A 1029 19.30 38.31 16.40
C ARG A 1029 19.27 37.53 17.72
N LEU A 1030 18.83 38.16 18.79
CA LEU A 1030 18.91 37.59 20.14
C LEU A 1030 17.68 36.74 20.51
N SER A 1031 16.48 37.21 20.15
CA SER A 1031 15.23 36.49 20.41
C SER A 1031 14.04 37.11 19.66
N GLU A 1032 12.89 36.44 19.74
CA GLU A 1032 11.57 36.95 19.39
C GLU A 1032 10.72 37.03 20.66
N TYR A 1033 10.02 38.15 20.86
CA TYR A 1033 9.10 38.35 21.99
C TYR A 1033 7.69 38.59 21.44
N GLU A 1034 6.83 37.60 21.56
CA GLU A 1034 5.46 37.66 21.05
C GLU A 1034 4.51 38.29 22.08
N ASN A 1035 3.81 39.35 21.65
CA ASN A 1035 2.60 39.90 22.27
C ASN A 1035 1.55 40.12 21.15
N ASP A 1036 0.60 41.06 21.27
CA ASP A 1036 -0.35 41.40 20.18
C ASP A 1036 0.35 41.84 18.86
N VAL A 1037 1.67 42.07 18.87
CA VAL A 1037 2.53 42.43 17.73
C VAL A 1037 3.86 41.64 17.81
N ARG A 1038 4.45 41.23 16.68
CA ARG A 1038 5.76 40.53 16.68
C ARG A 1038 6.91 41.50 16.98
N ASN A 1039 7.67 41.25 18.06
CA ASN A 1039 8.88 42.02 18.41
C ASN A 1039 10.14 41.20 18.10
N LEU A 1040 10.97 41.72 17.21
CA LEU A 1040 12.25 41.11 16.81
C LEU A 1040 13.40 41.87 17.47
N ILE A 1041 14.27 41.16 18.20
CA ILE A 1041 15.31 41.78 19.04
C ILE A 1041 16.69 41.52 18.44
N PHE A 1042 17.47 42.58 18.29
CA PHE A 1042 18.79 42.54 17.68
C PHE A 1042 19.83 43.23 18.56
N LEU A 1043 21.03 42.66 18.66
CA LEU A 1043 22.21 43.31 19.23
C LEU A 1043 23.01 43.94 18.10
N THR A 1044 23.38 45.21 18.26
CA THR A 1044 24.18 45.96 17.25
C THR A 1044 25.63 46.15 17.68
N PRO A 1045 26.57 46.30 16.73
CA PRO A 1045 27.90 46.81 16.99
C PRO A 1045 27.88 48.20 17.64
N ASN A 1046 28.89 48.48 18.46
CA ASN A 1046 29.14 49.81 19.01
C ASN A 1046 29.35 50.82 17.86
N GLN A 1047 28.72 52.00 17.94
CA GLN A 1047 28.74 53.08 16.93
C GLN A 1047 27.95 52.84 15.62
N THR A 1048 27.06 51.82 15.54
CA THR A 1048 26.15 51.68 14.40
C THR A 1048 25.26 52.93 14.25
N LYS A 1049 25.27 53.56 13.06
CA LYS A 1049 24.46 54.74 12.72
C LYS A 1049 23.20 54.35 11.97
N ASP A 1050 23.33 53.88 10.72
CA ASP A 1050 22.20 53.45 9.90
C ASP A 1050 22.18 51.92 9.74
N ILE A 1051 20.99 51.34 9.65
CA ILE A 1051 20.78 49.90 9.44
C ILE A 1051 20.13 49.69 8.08
N THR A 1052 20.72 48.87 7.22
CA THR A 1052 20.16 48.57 5.90
C THR A 1052 19.45 47.22 5.93
N ILE A 1053 18.20 47.19 5.49
CA ILE A 1053 17.41 45.96 5.28
C ILE A 1053 17.39 45.67 3.78
N LYS A 1054 17.93 44.51 3.36
CA LYS A 1054 17.77 43.97 2.01
C LYS A 1054 16.48 43.16 1.92
N ILE A 1055 15.70 43.38 0.87
CA ILE A 1055 14.52 42.55 0.59
C ILE A 1055 14.97 41.34 -0.26
N ALA A 1056 14.67 40.12 0.20
CA ALA A 1056 14.93 38.92 -0.58
C ALA A 1056 14.00 38.89 -1.81
N LYS A 1057 14.55 38.57 -2.99
CA LYS A 1057 13.81 38.48 -4.27
C LYS A 1057 13.90 37.06 -4.81
N GLY A 1058 12.78 36.51 -5.30
CA GLY A 1058 12.72 35.17 -5.90
C GLY A 1058 12.95 34.02 -4.90
N LEU A 1059 13.41 32.87 -5.40
CA LEU A 1059 13.85 31.70 -4.62
C LEU A 1059 15.31 31.92 -4.16
N ASP A 1060 15.52 32.18 -2.87
CA ASP A 1060 16.87 32.36 -2.29
C ASP A 1060 17.36 31.02 -1.71
N ALA A 1061 18.37 30.40 -2.35
CA ALA A 1061 18.82 29.04 -2.08
C ALA A 1061 19.69 28.87 -0.81
N LYS A 1062 19.93 29.94 -0.04
CA LYS A 1062 20.87 29.92 1.10
C LYS A 1062 20.31 29.38 2.42
N ILE A 1063 19.02 29.06 2.54
CA ILE A 1063 18.43 28.49 3.77
C ILE A 1063 17.44 27.37 3.41
N GLU A 1064 17.81 26.12 3.69
CA GLU A 1064 16.90 24.98 3.74
C GLU A 1064 16.30 24.86 5.16
N LYS A 1065 14.97 24.68 5.18
CA LYS A 1065 14.07 24.30 6.30
C LYS A 1065 13.57 25.42 7.24
N ASP A 1066 12.24 25.56 7.22
CA ASP A 1066 11.38 26.07 8.30
C ASP A 1066 11.28 27.58 8.59
N ALA A 1067 11.43 28.46 7.60
CA ALA A 1067 11.04 29.87 7.76
C ALA A 1067 9.50 30.04 7.65
N GLU A 1068 8.87 30.66 8.66
CA GLU A 1068 7.46 31.07 8.67
C GLU A 1068 7.11 32.06 7.52
N ILE A 1069 5.83 32.45 7.42
CA ILE A 1069 5.27 33.37 6.41
C ILE A 1069 6.09 34.67 6.27
N THR A 1070 6.77 35.15 7.32
CA THR A 1070 7.74 36.28 7.23
C THR A 1070 8.88 36.08 8.22
N ASP A 1071 10.14 36.19 7.78
CA ASP A 1071 11.34 35.98 8.62
C ASP A 1071 12.48 36.98 8.32
N VAL A 1072 13.38 37.21 9.28
CA VAL A 1072 14.49 38.16 9.20
C VAL A 1072 15.81 37.52 9.63
N VAL A 1073 16.79 37.52 8.72
CA VAL A 1073 18.12 36.93 8.92
C VAL A 1073 19.19 38.01 8.89
N VAL A 1074 20.18 37.91 9.78
CA VAL A 1074 21.34 38.80 9.80
C VAL A 1074 22.35 38.33 8.75
N LEU A 1075 22.71 39.19 7.80
CA LEU A 1075 23.84 38.94 6.89
C LEU A 1075 25.10 39.54 7.55
N GLN A 1076 26.05 38.71 7.97
CA GLN A 1076 27.35 39.21 8.41
C GLN A 1076 28.08 39.81 7.19
N GLY A 1077 28.45 41.08 7.27
CA GLY A 1077 29.39 41.68 6.33
C GLY A 1077 30.77 41.06 6.56
N LEU A 1078 31.27 40.31 5.57
CA LEU A 1078 32.67 39.88 5.52
C LEU A 1078 33.59 41.11 5.44
#